data_AF-A0A094G0E2-F1
#
_entry.id   AF-A0A094G0E2-F1
#
_cell.length_a   1.000
_cell.length_b   1.000
_cell.length_c   1.000
_cell.angle_alpha   90.00
_cell.angle_beta   90.00
_cell.angle_gamma   90.00
#
_symmetry.space_group_name_H-M   'P 1'
#
loop_
_entity.id
_entity.type
_entity.pdbx_description
1 polymer ?
#
loop_
_entity_poly.entity_id
_entity_poly.type
_entity_poly.pdbx_seq_one_letter_code
_entity_poly.pdbx_strand_id
1 'polypeptide(L)'
;MASTPTARIQRSAEPSQYQHFIPRFILNNFSYNRSPRNGRNQRIDNMLHTIDFSGPTAKVVDASVARTLGKVDMYRDFARAENQHYLEDQLSKLESRAGMVVATIRKTFEAGEKDVWITRPERDTLRKFLFIMKYRSSNMHKRFYHETSEEYSADDREGLLEYMREKGFKKPIDVWFDNIKAMLELKMDLEGEWMKEIRKRAYPADAEWFVHHTQSMYMALCTPSEKGDEFLLTENGYGIHEGPVSGQRDPSTGKFTATSYTEYHVFAPISPRLMIVLRSFLLPDPTEDNLQEIREFRQTMYRNCASLHNNPNEANSILADLPISKARNSYTKFMDGRLVLLDGEDGTHRANHQFCFRFFPIAEEHVNKINAIMLEESYGISTIVFGSPTRARKIVESYLSAVPRAESGFKTVSSKPDDRRLIFLRKLEHVVQQMGSNVIAVYHTIDNTATNEERDEQVARMMELSNPPEERTEHMQLYMRLGGSYATVVKDLEQARNMLNMRIKFDVWSTGLNERLRNDIRENIQRIFSQLPVRRVWYYLKQVRNMALRDRSVEGSVIFDGPEDIIAGVSQVIRSEGIARLMFATVLNQISLANHPDFDLYPEIISQDLLRSIYRSEQIAFSSAGSICNCGINEVEQKARLLRDKLRTPSYVKTFSTLFLPKDAMIRHPFWSDEEHIEMHTRFHTRVIFPGLIAKLEKEEEGKLDEVLFGIAYPCPSLSYVFGSERKTIEANQWINSMVR
;
A
#
# COMPACT_ATOMS: atom_id res chain seq x y z
N MET A 1 -21.38 -61.48 -33.28
CA MET A 1 -20.72 -60.80 -32.14
C MET A 1 -19.49 -60.11 -32.69
N ALA A 2 -19.54 -58.77 -32.71
CA ALA A 2 -18.64 -57.93 -33.47
C ALA A 2 -17.29 -57.73 -32.77
N SER A 3 -16.24 -57.68 -33.59
CA SER A 3 -14.86 -57.37 -33.25
C SER A 3 -14.75 -55.98 -32.65
N THR A 4 -14.32 -55.87 -31.40
CA THR A 4 -14.01 -54.58 -30.77
C THR A 4 -12.58 -54.17 -31.15
N PRO A 5 -12.36 -53.00 -31.78
CA PRO A 5 -11.03 -52.55 -32.14
C PRO A 5 -10.28 -52.11 -30.87
N THR A 6 -9.07 -52.64 -30.69
CA THR A 6 -8.14 -52.15 -29.65
C THR A 6 -7.81 -50.70 -29.96
N ALA A 7 -8.29 -49.81 -29.10
CA ALA A 7 -8.06 -48.38 -29.20
C ALA A 7 -6.56 -48.10 -29.31
N ARG A 8 -6.21 -47.39 -30.39
CA ARG A 8 -4.91 -46.80 -30.65
C ARG A 8 -4.50 -45.99 -29.43
N ILE A 9 -3.54 -46.49 -28.66
CA ILE A 9 -2.86 -45.71 -27.60
C ILE A 9 -2.33 -44.44 -28.25
N GLN A 10 -2.85 -43.29 -27.82
CA GLN A 10 -2.33 -41.97 -28.18
C GLN A 10 -0.84 -41.92 -27.81
N ARG A 11 0.04 -41.95 -28.81
CA ARG A 11 1.42 -41.46 -28.70
C ARG A 11 1.38 -39.95 -28.86
N SER A 12 1.78 -39.22 -27.81
CA SER A 12 2.80 -38.15 -27.85
C SER A 12 2.68 -37.19 -26.65
N ALA A 13 3.09 -37.61 -25.45
CA ALA A 13 3.57 -36.62 -24.48
C ALA A 13 5.05 -36.38 -24.79
N GLU A 14 5.42 -35.14 -25.16
CA GLU A 14 6.83 -34.77 -25.31
C GLU A 14 7.60 -35.11 -24.02
N PRO A 15 8.86 -35.58 -24.10
CA PRO A 15 9.61 -35.96 -22.91
C PRO A 15 9.84 -34.74 -22.02
N SER A 16 9.81 -34.95 -20.70
CA SER A 16 10.18 -33.90 -19.75
C SER A 16 11.64 -33.48 -19.95
N GLN A 17 11.88 -32.17 -19.87
CA GLN A 17 13.21 -31.58 -20.05
C GLN A 17 13.60 -30.79 -18.81
N TYR A 18 14.91 -30.67 -18.58
CA TYR A 18 15.45 -29.81 -17.52
C TYR A 18 15.94 -28.53 -18.16
N GLN A 19 15.21 -27.44 -17.93
CA GLN A 19 15.51 -26.14 -18.51
C GLN A 19 16.28 -25.27 -17.53
N HIS A 20 17.31 -24.62 -18.05
CA HIS A 20 18.23 -23.79 -17.29
C HIS A 20 17.71 -22.34 -17.22
N PHE A 21 17.28 -21.88 -16.04
CA PHE A 21 16.97 -20.47 -15.85
C PHE A 21 18.26 -19.63 -15.76
N ILE A 22 19.41 -20.23 -15.45
CA ILE A 22 20.75 -19.68 -15.75
C ILE A 22 21.42 -20.49 -16.87
N PRO A 23 21.68 -19.91 -18.06
CA PRO A 23 22.16 -20.64 -19.23
C PRO A 23 23.46 -21.39 -19.00
N ARG A 24 23.59 -22.55 -19.63
CA ARG A 24 24.80 -23.38 -19.53
C ARG A 24 26.06 -22.66 -19.97
N PHE A 25 25.99 -21.75 -20.94
CA PHE A 25 27.18 -21.01 -21.38
C PHE A 25 27.72 -20.06 -20.30
N ILE A 26 26.85 -19.56 -19.40
CA ILE A 26 27.28 -18.80 -18.22
C ILE A 26 27.85 -19.76 -17.18
N LEU A 27 27.14 -20.85 -16.87
CA LEU A 27 27.61 -21.84 -15.88
C LEU A 27 28.98 -22.42 -16.25
N ASN A 28 29.22 -22.69 -17.53
CA ASN A 28 30.51 -23.18 -17.99
C ASN A 28 31.67 -22.22 -17.69
N ASN A 29 31.41 -20.92 -17.55
CA ASN A 29 32.43 -19.92 -17.18
C ASN A 29 32.85 -19.99 -15.71
N PHE A 30 32.04 -20.66 -14.88
CA PHE A 30 32.31 -20.95 -13.46
C PHE A 30 32.79 -22.39 -13.26
N SER A 31 32.77 -23.22 -14.30
CA SER A 31 33.04 -24.65 -14.19
C SER A 31 34.53 -24.97 -14.22
N TYR A 32 34.86 -26.14 -13.67
CA TYR A 32 36.16 -26.77 -13.80
C TYR A 32 36.00 -28.21 -14.30
N ASN A 33 37.06 -28.73 -14.92
CA ASN A 33 37.07 -30.09 -15.45
C ASN A 33 37.44 -31.08 -14.35
N ARG A 34 36.55 -32.03 -14.05
CA ARG A 34 36.88 -33.14 -13.16
C ARG A 34 37.56 -34.25 -13.97
N SER A 35 38.82 -34.55 -13.67
CA SER A 35 39.53 -35.68 -14.28
C SER A 35 38.79 -37.00 -14.01
N PRO A 36 38.66 -37.91 -15.00
CA PRO A 36 38.00 -39.18 -14.79
C PRO A 36 38.74 -39.99 -13.70
N ARG A 37 38.01 -40.42 -12.66
CA ARG A 37 38.54 -41.43 -11.73
C ARG A 37 38.46 -42.79 -12.43
N ASN A 38 39.61 -43.22 -12.96
CA ASN A 38 39.89 -44.52 -13.60
C ASN A 38 39.41 -44.67 -15.05
N GLY A 39 40.36 -45.10 -15.90
CA GLY A 39 40.25 -45.11 -17.35
C GLY A 39 39.12 -45.97 -17.92
N ARG A 40 38.25 -45.34 -18.71
CA ARG A 40 37.69 -45.77 -20.01
C ARG A 40 36.49 -44.87 -20.33
N ASN A 41 36.56 -44.13 -21.45
CA ASN A 41 35.45 -43.47 -22.16
C ASN A 41 34.33 -42.80 -21.33
N GLN A 42 34.63 -42.20 -20.17
CA GLN A 42 33.67 -41.33 -19.48
C GLN A 42 33.85 -39.89 -19.98
N ARG A 43 32.74 -39.28 -20.42
CA ARG A 43 32.67 -37.86 -20.79
C ARG A 43 33.25 -37.03 -19.63
N ILE A 44 34.14 -36.08 -19.95
CA ILE A 44 34.54 -35.03 -19.00
C ILE A 44 33.25 -34.30 -18.62
N ASP A 45 32.87 -34.36 -17.35
CA ASP A 45 31.73 -33.62 -16.82
C ASP A 45 32.24 -32.30 -16.23
N ASN A 46 31.62 -31.20 -16.66
CA ASN A 46 31.93 -29.88 -16.15
C ASN A 46 31.26 -29.74 -14.78
N MET A 47 32.06 -29.51 -13.75
CA MET A 47 31.60 -29.40 -12.38
C MET A 47 31.65 -27.95 -11.91
N LEU A 48 30.74 -27.60 -11.01
CA LEU A 48 30.65 -26.30 -10.34
C LEU A 48 30.94 -26.50 -8.87
N HIS A 49 31.68 -25.58 -8.26
CA HIS A 49 31.71 -25.48 -6.81
C HIS A 49 30.46 -24.73 -6.33
N THR A 50 29.73 -25.33 -5.39
CA THR A 50 28.46 -24.79 -4.92
C THR A 50 28.30 -24.85 -3.42
N ILE A 51 27.53 -23.91 -2.88
CA ILE A 51 26.98 -23.98 -1.53
C ILE A 51 25.51 -24.38 -1.67
N ASP A 52 25.16 -25.56 -1.15
CA ASP A 52 23.80 -26.09 -1.13
C ASP A 52 23.13 -25.73 0.21
N PHE A 53 21.99 -25.05 0.12
CA PHE A 53 21.16 -24.61 1.25
C PHE A 53 19.88 -25.44 1.42
N SER A 54 19.64 -26.46 0.58
CA SER A 54 18.40 -27.25 0.58
C SER A 54 18.18 -28.07 1.85
N GLY A 55 19.27 -28.48 2.51
CA GLY A 55 19.24 -29.26 3.75
C GLY A 55 19.02 -28.44 5.04
N PRO A 56 18.96 -29.11 6.21
CA PRO A 56 18.92 -28.44 7.51
C PRO A 56 20.22 -27.65 7.80
N THR A 57 21.36 -28.15 7.31
CA THR A 57 22.64 -27.44 7.31
C THR A 57 23.10 -27.20 5.87
N ALA A 58 23.82 -26.11 5.64
CA ALA A 58 24.42 -25.84 4.34
C ALA A 58 25.70 -26.65 4.14
N LYS A 59 26.00 -27.00 2.89
CA LYS A 59 27.17 -27.83 2.54
C LYS A 59 27.85 -27.30 1.31
N VAL A 60 29.18 -27.39 1.30
CA VAL A 60 29.99 -27.15 0.11
C VAL A 60 30.04 -28.44 -0.70
N VAL A 61 29.52 -28.41 -1.93
CA VAL A 61 29.42 -29.60 -2.80
C VAL A 61 29.79 -29.26 -4.23
N ASP A 62 30.29 -30.26 -4.95
CA ASP A 62 30.47 -30.19 -6.39
C ASP A 62 29.19 -30.62 -7.11
N ALA A 63 28.68 -29.77 -8.00
CA ALA A 63 27.45 -30.03 -8.75
C ALA A 63 27.71 -30.02 -10.26
N SER A 64 27.02 -30.89 -11.02
CA SER A 64 27.16 -30.95 -12.49
C SER A 64 26.45 -29.77 -13.14
N VAL A 65 27.11 -29.09 -14.09
CA VAL A 65 26.49 -28.00 -14.89
C VAL A 65 25.15 -28.42 -15.50
N ALA A 66 25.00 -29.69 -15.88
CA ALA A 66 23.79 -30.20 -16.53
C ALA A 66 22.54 -30.19 -15.63
N ARG A 67 22.70 -30.12 -14.30
CA ARG A 67 21.62 -30.28 -13.30
C ARG A 67 21.62 -29.18 -12.23
N THR A 68 22.31 -28.07 -12.49
CA THR A 68 22.41 -26.93 -11.57
C THR A 68 21.74 -25.70 -12.19
N LEU A 69 21.03 -24.93 -11.36
CA LEU A 69 20.37 -23.67 -11.75
C LEU A 69 19.39 -23.81 -12.92
N GLY A 70 18.57 -24.85 -12.85
CA GLY A 70 17.45 -25.13 -13.75
C GLY A 70 16.29 -25.83 -13.03
N LYS A 71 15.19 -26.02 -13.76
CA LYS A 71 13.97 -26.67 -13.27
C LYS A 71 13.40 -27.57 -14.36
N VAL A 72 12.73 -28.65 -13.95
CA VAL A 72 12.07 -29.56 -14.90
C VAL A 72 10.78 -28.93 -15.40
N ASP A 73 10.58 -28.99 -16.72
CA ASP A 73 9.40 -28.51 -17.45
C ASP A 73 8.99 -27.06 -17.13
N MET A 74 9.97 -26.18 -16.91
CA MET A 74 9.76 -24.78 -16.51
C MET A 74 9.02 -23.94 -17.55
N TYR A 75 9.27 -24.19 -18.83
CA TYR A 75 8.66 -23.46 -19.96
C TYR A 75 7.71 -24.35 -20.78
N ARG A 76 7.29 -25.48 -20.20
CA ARG A 76 6.44 -26.43 -20.90
C ARG A 76 5.00 -25.94 -20.88
N ASP A 77 4.48 -25.64 -22.06
CA ASP A 77 3.12 -25.16 -22.24
C ASP A 77 2.17 -26.33 -22.55
N PHE A 78 1.52 -26.85 -21.51
CA PHE A 78 0.54 -27.94 -21.65
C PHE A 78 -0.75 -27.52 -22.36
N ALA A 79 -1.01 -26.21 -22.52
CA ALA A 79 -2.19 -25.74 -23.26
C ALA A 79 -2.00 -25.87 -24.78
N ARG A 80 -0.76 -25.98 -25.27
CA ARG A 80 -0.46 -26.22 -26.68
C ARG A 80 -0.31 -27.71 -26.96
N ALA A 81 -1.16 -28.22 -27.85
CA ALA A 81 -1.07 -29.61 -28.29
C ALA A 81 0.15 -29.88 -29.19
N GLU A 82 0.60 -28.86 -29.92
CA GLU A 82 1.74 -28.92 -30.85
C GLU A 82 2.89 -28.04 -30.31
N ASN A 83 4.08 -28.63 -30.16
CA ASN A 83 5.31 -28.00 -29.63
C ASN A 83 5.14 -27.37 -28.23
N GLN A 84 5.12 -28.21 -27.21
CA GLN A 84 4.99 -27.77 -25.80
C GLN A 84 6.25 -27.02 -25.33
N HIS A 85 7.38 -27.19 -26.03
CA HIS A 85 8.67 -26.60 -25.70
C HIS A 85 9.03 -25.37 -26.56
N TYR A 86 8.07 -24.73 -27.23
CA TYR A 86 8.36 -23.65 -28.18
C TYR A 86 9.11 -22.45 -27.55
N LEU A 87 8.87 -22.15 -26.26
CA LEU A 87 9.57 -21.09 -25.56
C LEU A 87 11.05 -21.43 -25.36
N GLU A 88 11.36 -22.69 -25.06
CA GLU A 88 12.74 -23.16 -24.92
C GLU A 88 13.49 -23.01 -26.25
N ASP A 89 12.86 -23.34 -27.38
CA ASP A 89 13.43 -23.13 -28.71
C ASP A 89 13.75 -21.65 -28.97
N GLN A 90 12.87 -20.73 -28.59
CA GLN A 90 13.10 -19.30 -28.76
C GLN A 90 14.18 -18.75 -27.81
N LEU A 91 14.17 -19.20 -26.56
CA LEU A 91 15.19 -18.85 -25.56
C LEU A 91 16.58 -19.30 -26.05
N SER A 92 16.70 -20.52 -26.56
CA SER A 92 17.97 -21.06 -27.08
C SER A 92 18.59 -20.17 -28.17
N LYS A 93 17.76 -19.55 -29.03
CA LYS A 93 18.22 -18.62 -30.08
C LYS A 93 18.72 -17.30 -29.51
N LEU A 94 18.07 -16.76 -28.47
CA LEU A 94 18.56 -15.57 -27.78
C LEU A 94 19.85 -15.88 -27.02
N GLU A 95 19.88 -16.99 -26.29
CA GLU A 95 21.05 -17.45 -25.52
C GLU A 95 22.25 -17.73 -26.42
N SER A 96 22.05 -18.33 -27.59
CA SER A 96 23.12 -18.55 -28.57
C SER A 96 23.74 -17.23 -29.04
N ARG A 97 22.90 -16.25 -29.41
CA ARG A 97 23.38 -14.92 -29.84
C ARG A 97 24.07 -14.16 -28.72
N ALA A 98 23.47 -14.10 -27.53
CA ALA A 98 24.07 -13.47 -26.37
C ALA A 98 25.38 -14.17 -25.95
N GLY A 99 25.41 -15.50 -26.02
CA GLY A 99 26.58 -16.32 -25.72
C GLY A 99 27.76 -16.03 -26.64
N MET A 100 27.52 -15.74 -27.93
CA MET A 100 28.58 -15.28 -28.84
C MET A 100 29.17 -13.94 -28.39
N VAL A 101 28.32 -12.96 -28.05
CA VAL A 101 28.80 -11.65 -27.59
C VAL A 101 29.54 -11.75 -26.26
N VAL A 102 29.01 -12.50 -25.29
CA VAL A 102 29.69 -12.75 -24.00
C VAL A 102 31.02 -13.47 -24.19
N ALA A 103 31.09 -14.44 -25.11
CA ALA A 103 32.34 -15.11 -25.44
C ALA A 103 33.38 -14.16 -26.06
N THR A 104 32.95 -13.22 -26.91
CA THR A 104 33.83 -12.16 -27.44
C THR A 104 34.37 -11.30 -26.30
N ILE A 105 33.50 -10.76 -25.43
CA ILE A 105 33.90 -9.94 -24.28
C ILE A 105 34.90 -10.70 -23.40
N ARG A 106 34.61 -11.97 -23.08
CA ARG A 106 35.46 -12.79 -22.21
C ARG A 106 36.83 -13.06 -22.83
N LYS A 107 36.87 -13.44 -24.12
CA LYS A 107 38.14 -13.70 -24.82
C LYS A 107 39.00 -12.43 -24.93
N THR A 108 38.39 -11.29 -25.19
CA THR A 108 39.08 -9.99 -25.21
C THR A 108 39.66 -9.65 -23.84
N PHE A 109 38.90 -9.88 -22.76
CA PHE A 109 39.41 -9.73 -21.39
C PHE A 109 40.56 -10.69 -21.07
N GLU A 110 40.41 -11.98 -21.40
CA GLU A 110 41.42 -13.03 -21.19
C GLU A 110 42.72 -12.76 -21.97
N ALA A 111 42.62 -12.09 -23.13
CA ALA A 111 43.76 -11.64 -23.92
C ALA A 111 44.51 -10.44 -23.29
N GLY A 112 43.98 -9.83 -22.22
CA GLY A 112 44.59 -8.69 -21.53
C GLY A 112 44.28 -7.33 -22.15
N GLU A 113 43.30 -7.26 -23.06
CA GLU A 113 42.87 -6.00 -23.65
C GLU A 113 42.14 -5.12 -22.63
N LYS A 114 42.20 -3.80 -22.83
CA LYS A 114 41.61 -2.81 -21.91
C LYS A 114 40.13 -2.53 -22.18
N ASP A 115 39.69 -2.75 -23.41
CA ASP A 115 38.33 -2.52 -23.85
C ASP A 115 37.90 -3.50 -24.95
N VAL A 116 36.60 -3.56 -25.21
CA VAL A 116 35.97 -4.38 -26.24
C VAL A 116 34.96 -3.57 -27.02
N TRP A 117 34.98 -3.73 -28.34
CA TRP A 117 34.02 -3.10 -29.24
C TRP A 117 32.93 -4.09 -29.64
N ILE A 118 31.67 -3.71 -29.49
CA ILE A 118 30.52 -4.46 -29.98
C ILE A 118 29.60 -3.55 -30.79
N THR A 119 28.91 -4.12 -31.77
CA THR A 119 27.95 -3.42 -32.62
C THR A 119 26.64 -3.12 -31.87
N ARG A 120 25.82 -2.20 -32.42
CA ARG A 120 24.48 -1.92 -31.89
C ARG A 120 23.59 -3.17 -31.78
N PRO A 121 23.46 -4.02 -32.82
CA PRO A 121 22.65 -5.25 -32.70
C PRO A 121 23.15 -6.22 -31.61
N GLU A 122 24.46 -6.33 -31.42
CA GLU A 122 25.04 -7.15 -30.35
C GLU A 122 24.73 -6.57 -28.96
N ARG A 123 24.86 -5.25 -28.79
CA ARG A 123 24.48 -4.54 -27.57
C ARG A 123 23.00 -4.70 -27.24
N ASP A 124 22.13 -4.55 -28.24
CA ASP A 124 20.68 -4.67 -28.05
C ASP A 124 20.28 -6.13 -27.77
N THR A 125 20.97 -7.09 -28.38
CA THR A 125 20.85 -8.53 -28.04
C THR A 125 21.22 -8.78 -26.57
N LEU A 126 22.34 -8.21 -26.09
CA LEU A 126 22.71 -8.32 -24.68
C LEU A 126 21.68 -7.69 -23.75
N ARG A 127 21.20 -6.49 -24.04
CA ARG A 127 20.17 -5.82 -23.22
C ARG A 127 18.89 -6.64 -23.11
N LYS A 128 18.42 -7.19 -24.23
CA LYS A 128 17.28 -8.10 -24.25
C LYS A 128 17.55 -9.37 -23.43
N PHE A 129 18.72 -9.98 -23.63
CA PHE A 129 19.15 -11.16 -22.88
C PHE A 129 19.14 -10.91 -21.37
N LEU A 130 19.76 -9.81 -20.90
CA LEU A 130 19.81 -9.46 -19.49
C LEU A 130 18.42 -9.29 -18.86
N PHE A 131 17.49 -8.64 -19.56
CA PHE A 131 16.12 -8.52 -19.05
C PHE A 131 15.40 -9.87 -19.04
N ILE A 132 15.50 -10.66 -20.11
CA ILE A 132 14.87 -11.99 -20.17
C ILE A 132 15.39 -12.88 -19.04
N MET A 133 16.70 -12.81 -18.75
CA MET A 133 17.31 -13.50 -17.62
C MET A 133 16.73 -13.10 -16.26
N LYS A 134 16.48 -11.79 -16.06
CA LYS A 134 15.81 -11.24 -14.88
C LYS A 134 14.35 -11.71 -14.78
N TYR A 135 13.61 -11.58 -15.88
CA TYR A 135 12.18 -11.88 -15.97
C TYR A 135 11.85 -13.37 -15.91
N ARG A 136 12.75 -14.23 -16.38
CA ARG A 136 12.58 -15.70 -16.37
C ARG A 136 13.09 -16.39 -15.10
N SER A 137 13.47 -15.62 -14.07
CA SER A 137 14.05 -16.17 -12.85
C SER A 137 13.11 -17.14 -12.12
N SER A 138 13.69 -18.00 -11.27
CA SER A 138 12.96 -18.95 -10.42
C SER A 138 11.87 -18.27 -9.58
N ASN A 139 12.12 -17.05 -9.09
CA ASN A 139 11.17 -16.27 -8.30
C ASN A 139 10.01 -15.73 -9.15
N MET A 140 10.28 -15.25 -10.36
CA MET A 140 9.23 -14.80 -11.28
C MET A 140 8.34 -15.96 -11.73
N HIS A 141 8.93 -17.13 -12.01
CA HIS A 141 8.12 -18.33 -12.25
C HIS A 141 7.23 -18.67 -11.04
N LYS A 142 7.76 -18.65 -9.81
CA LYS A 142 6.94 -18.90 -8.60
C LYS A 142 5.78 -17.91 -8.45
N ARG A 143 5.97 -16.64 -8.86
CA ARG A 143 4.92 -15.60 -8.84
C ARG A 143 3.75 -15.92 -9.76
N PHE A 144 3.99 -16.52 -10.94
CA PHE A 144 2.92 -16.78 -11.92
C PHE A 144 2.43 -18.23 -11.93
N TYR A 145 3.16 -19.18 -11.32
CA TYR A 145 2.83 -20.59 -11.34
C TYR A 145 1.71 -20.95 -10.33
N HIS A 146 0.48 -20.65 -10.74
CA HIS A 146 -0.75 -20.93 -10.00
C HIS A 146 -1.72 -21.76 -10.86
N GLU A 147 -2.50 -22.65 -10.23
CA GLU A 147 -3.45 -23.49 -10.97
C GLU A 147 -4.67 -22.71 -11.44
N THR A 148 -5.06 -21.72 -10.63
CA THR A 148 -6.23 -20.87 -10.83
C THR A 148 -5.86 -19.38 -10.75
N SER A 149 -6.70 -18.51 -11.30
CA SER A 149 -6.49 -17.06 -11.24
C SER A 149 -6.67 -16.51 -9.81
N GLU A 150 -7.46 -17.20 -9.01
CA GLU A 150 -7.83 -16.88 -7.64
C GLU A 150 -6.65 -17.01 -6.66
N GLU A 151 -5.73 -17.93 -6.93
CA GLU A 151 -4.53 -18.18 -6.11
C GLU A 151 -3.42 -17.12 -6.28
N TYR A 152 -3.48 -16.31 -7.34
CA TYR A 152 -2.49 -15.27 -7.60
C TYR A 152 -2.54 -14.20 -6.51
N SER A 153 -1.45 -13.96 -5.80
CA SER A 153 -1.43 -13.12 -4.59
C SER A 153 -0.30 -12.09 -4.55
N ALA A 154 0.18 -11.67 -5.72
CA ALA A 154 1.11 -10.55 -5.83
C ALA A 154 0.39 -9.19 -5.67
N ASP A 155 1.19 -8.14 -5.53
CA ASP A 155 0.77 -6.75 -5.33
C ASP A 155 -0.06 -6.17 -6.47
N ASP A 156 0.15 -6.64 -7.70
CA ASP A 156 -0.58 -6.20 -8.90
C ASP A 156 -1.77 -7.09 -9.26
N ARG A 157 -2.29 -7.87 -8.29
CA ARG A 157 -3.37 -8.85 -8.50
C ARG A 157 -4.54 -8.29 -9.31
N GLU A 158 -5.07 -7.14 -8.93
CA GLU A 158 -6.26 -6.57 -9.57
C GLU A 158 -6.01 -6.28 -11.06
N GLY A 159 -4.89 -5.61 -11.37
CA GLY A 159 -4.50 -5.27 -12.74
C GLY A 159 -4.17 -6.50 -13.59
N LEU A 160 -3.51 -7.52 -13.01
CA LEU A 160 -3.23 -8.75 -13.73
C LEU A 160 -4.53 -9.50 -14.08
N LEU A 161 -5.48 -9.60 -13.14
CA LEU A 161 -6.75 -10.29 -13.38
C LEU A 161 -7.61 -9.56 -14.42
N GLU A 162 -7.59 -8.23 -14.43
CA GLU A 162 -8.23 -7.44 -15.48
C GLU A 162 -7.62 -7.75 -16.85
N TYR A 163 -6.30 -7.68 -16.96
CA TYR A 163 -5.59 -8.04 -18.18
C TYR A 163 -5.88 -9.48 -18.64
N MET A 164 -5.94 -10.44 -17.71
CA MET A 164 -6.28 -11.83 -18.00
C MET A 164 -7.69 -11.95 -18.59
N ARG A 165 -8.68 -11.23 -18.03
CA ARG A 165 -10.05 -11.22 -18.55
C ARG A 165 -10.12 -10.63 -19.96
N GLU A 166 -9.45 -9.50 -20.18
CA GLU A 166 -9.41 -8.82 -21.48
C GLU A 166 -8.78 -9.68 -22.59
N LYS A 167 -7.71 -10.41 -22.26
CA LYS A 167 -6.97 -11.24 -23.21
C LYS A 167 -7.45 -12.69 -23.27
N GLY A 168 -8.36 -13.09 -22.38
CA GLY A 168 -8.89 -14.45 -22.31
C GLY A 168 -7.91 -15.49 -21.74
N PHE A 169 -6.96 -15.07 -20.90
CA PHE A 169 -6.04 -15.98 -20.21
C PHE A 169 -6.73 -16.67 -19.03
N LYS A 170 -6.45 -17.96 -18.83
CA LYS A 170 -7.06 -18.76 -17.75
C LYS A 170 -6.17 -18.85 -16.53
N LYS A 171 -4.86 -18.92 -16.73
CA LYS A 171 -3.87 -19.06 -15.65
C LYS A 171 -2.89 -17.90 -15.68
N PRO A 172 -2.39 -17.42 -14.52
CA PRO A 172 -1.39 -16.36 -14.49
C PRO A 172 -0.10 -16.73 -15.25
N ILE A 173 0.26 -18.01 -15.28
CA ILE A 173 1.42 -18.50 -16.04
C ILE A 173 1.28 -18.27 -17.55
N ASP A 174 0.06 -18.22 -18.09
CA ASP A 174 -0.18 -17.96 -19.51
C ASP A 174 0.25 -16.53 -19.87
N VAL A 175 0.03 -15.56 -18.95
CA VAL A 175 0.50 -14.17 -19.11
C VAL A 175 2.03 -14.11 -19.12
N TRP A 176 2.68 -14.85 -18.22
CA TRP A 176 4.14 -14.91 -18.16
C TRP A 176 4.75 -15.50 -19.43
N PHE A 177 4.17 -16.58 -19.96
CA PHE A 177 4.57 -17.18 -21.24
C PHE A 177 4.36 -16.22 -22.42
N ASP A 178 3.21 -15.54 -22.48
CA ASP A 178 2.92 -14.57 -23.53
C ASP A 178 3.88 -13.37 -23.50
N ASN A 179 4.19 -12.85 -22.31
CA ASN A 179 5.16 -11.77 -22.14
C ASN A 179 6.58 -12.17 -22.56
N ILE A 180 7.07 -13.35 -22.14
CA ILE A 180 8.37 -13.88 -22.59
C ILE A 180 8.39 -13.98 -24.12
N LYS A 181 7.35 -14.57 -24.71
CA LYS A 181 7.23 -14.71 -26.16
C LYS A 181 7.25 -13.34 -26.86
N ALA A 182 6.44 -12.39 -26.38
CA ALA A 182 6.36 -11.05 -26.94
C ALA A 182 7.74 -10.38 -26.95
N MET A 183 8.49 -10.44 -25.86
CA MET A 183 9.83 -9.85 -25.74
C MET A 183 10.87 -10.58 -26.61
N LEU A 184 10.78 -11.91 -26.75
CA LEU A 184 11.68 -12.70 -27.60
C LEU A 184 11.48 -12.36 -29.09
N GLU A 185 10.22 -12.32 -29.54
CA GLU A 185 9.83 -12.06 -30.94
C GLU A 185 9.98 -10.59 -31.35
N LEU A 186 9.96 -9.67 -30.39
CA LEU A 186 10.09 -8.23 -30.64
C LEU A 186 11.39 -7.90 -31.40
N LYS A 187 11.30 -7.18 -32.51
CA LYS A 187 12.49 -6.64 -33.17
C LYS A 187 12.76 -5.25 -32.63
N MET A 188 13.88 -5.06 -31.94
CA MET A 188 14.30 -3.73 -31.48
C MET A 188 14.81 -2.93 -32.69
N ASP A 189 13.93 -2.16 -33.32
CA ASP A 189 14.25 -1.28 -34.46
C ASP A 189 15.04 -0.03 -34.02
N LEU A 190 15.61 0.65 -35.00
CA LEU A 190 16.53 1.78 -34.78
C LEU A 190 15.78 3.06 -34.40
N GLU A 191 14.54 3.17 -34.86
CA GLU A 191 13.61 4.28 -34.66
C GLU A 191 12.94 4.26 -33.28
N GLY A 192 12.96 3.12 -32.59
CA GLY A 192 12.40 2.95 -31.25
C GLY A 192 10.91 2.56 -31.22
N GLU A 193 10.32 2.20 -32.36
CA GLU A 193 8.91 1.82 -32.47
C GLU A 193 8.58 0.54 -31.69
N TRP A 194 9.57 -0.32 -31.47
CA TRP A 194 9.47 -1.52 -30.63
C TRP A 194 8.95 -1.20 -29.22
N MET A 195 9.23 0.00 -28.69
CA MET A 195 8.74 0.42 -27.37
C MET A 195 7.22 0.61 -27.37
N LYS A 196 6.63 1.05 -28.48
CA LYS A 196 5.17 1.13 -28.64
C LYS A 196 4.59 -0.24 -28.92
N GLU A 197 5.31 -1.09 -29.66
CA GLU A 197 4.89 -2.46 -29.96
C GLU A 197 4.80 -3.30 -28.68
N ILE A 198 5.83 -3.28 -27.82
CA ILE A 198 5.86 -4.12 -26.62
C ILE A 198 4.76 -3.73 -25.62
N ARG A 199 4.45 -2.44 -25.48
CA ARG A 199 3.34 -1.92 -24.65
C ARG A 199 1.96 -2.42 -25.10
N LYS A 200 1.81 -2.81 -26.38
CA LYS A 200 0.57 -3.38 -26.91
C LYS A 200 0.50 -4.89 -26.76
N ARG A 201 1.67 -5.55 -26.72
CA ARG A 201 1.80 -7.02 -26.79
C ARG A 201 1.92 -7.69 -25.44
N ALA A 202 2.53 -7.03 -24.44
CA ALA A 202 2.76 -7.60 -23.12
C ALA A 202 1.92 -6.90 -22.05
N TYR A 203 1.79 -7.53 -20.89
CA TYR A 203 1.18 -6.93 -19.70
C TYR A 203 1.81 -5.55 -19.40
N PRO A 204 1.01 -4.47 -19.21
CA PRO A 204 1.53 -3.10 -19.19
C PRO A 204 2.69 -2.86 -18.21
N ALA A 205 2.59 -3.34 -16.97
CA ALA A 205 3.64 -3.15 -15.97
C ALA A 205 4.96 -3.84 -16.38
N ASP A 206 4.87 -5.05 -16.92
CA ASP A 206 6.05 -5.81 -17.38
C ASP A 206 6.65 -5.21 -18.66
N ALA A 207 5.82 -4.64 -19.53
CA ALA A 207 6.26 -3.93 -20.73
C ALA A 207 7.04 -2.67 -20.37
N GLU A 208 6.54 -1.86 -19.43
CA GLU A 208 7.29 -0.69 -18.93
C GLU A 208 8.59 -1.10 -18.23
N TRP A 209 8.58 -2.20 -17.48
CA TRP A 209 9.80 -2.71 -16.86
C TRP A 209 10.86 -3.07 -17.89
N PHE A 210 10.47 -3.73 -18.99
CA PHE A 210 11.37 -4.03 -20.11
C PHE A 210 11.93 -2.77 -20.76
N VAL A 211 11.08 -1.76 -21.02
CA VAL A 211 11.52 -0.48 -21.60
C VAL A 211 12.49 0.23 -20.67
N HIS A 212 12.14 0.33 -19.38
CA HIS A 212 12.98 0.97 -18.37
C HIS A 212 14.35 0.29 -18.26
N HIS A 213 14.37 -1.04 -18.11
CA HIS A 213 15.63 -1.78 -17.99
C HIS A 213 16.54 -1.62 -19.23
N THR A 214 15.97 -1.47 -20.42
CA THR A 214 16.74 -1.38 -21.67
C THR A 214 17.18 0.05 -22.04
N GLN A 215 16.39 1.07 -21.69
CA GLN A 215 16.65 2.47 -22.04
C GLN A 215 17.18 3.32 -20.88
N SER A 216 16.74 3.04 -19.65
CA SER A 216 17.07 3.81 -18.45
C SER A 216 18.35 3.34 -17.75
N MET A 217 19.02 2.32 -18.27
CA MET A 217 20.26 1.80 -17.72
C MET A 217 21.36 1.66 -18.78
N TYR A 218 22.60 1.98 -18.40
CA TYR A 218 23.76 1.75 -19.23
C TYR A 218 24.58 0.56 -18.72
N MET A 219 25.17 -0.19 -19.65
CA MET A 219 26.04 -1.33 -19.33
C MET A 219 27.48 -0.87 -19.08
N ALA A 220 28.12 -1.45 -18.08
CA ALA A 220 29.56 -1.35 -17.82
C ALA A 220 30.12 -2.75 -17.50
N LEU A 221 31.43 -2.94 -17.72
CA LEU A 221 32.11 -4.21 -17.45
C LEU A 221 33.01 -4.06 -16.23
N CYS A 222 32.69 -4.74 -15.14
CA CYS A 222 33.46 -4.73 -13.90
C CYS A 222 34.33 -5.99 -13.80
N THR A 223 35.55 -5.80 -13.29
CA THR A 223 36.50 -6.87 -12.99
C THR A 223 37.10 -6.60 -11.61
N PRO A 224 37.35 -7.61 -10.77
CA PRO A 224 38.08 -7.36 -9.53
C PRO A 224 39.51 -6.87 -9.85
N SER A 225 40.02 -5.87 -9.14
CA SER A 225 41.42 -5.43 -9.27
C SER A 225 42.38 -6.51 -8.75
N GLU A 226 42.04 -7.14 -7.62
CA GLU A 226 42.87 -8.13 -6.97
C GLU A 226 42.67 -9.52 -7.58
N LYS A 227 43.76 -10.27 -7.78
CA LYS A 227 43.71 -11.67 -8.26
C LYS A 227 43.03 -12.60 -7.25
N GLY A 228 42.96 -12.21 -5.98
CA GLY A 228 42.35 -12.96 -4.89
C GLY A 228 40.82 -12.88 -4.85
N ASP A 229 40.21 -11.95 -5.58
CA ASP A 229 38.78 -11.68 -5.48
C ASP A 229 37.98 -12.30 -6.64
N GLU A 230 36.68 -12.53 -6.40
CA GLU A 230 35.74 -13.03 -7.41
C GLU A 230 34.30 -12.58 -7.12
N PHE A 231 33.43 -12.69 -8.13
CA PHE A 231 32.00 -12.48 -8.01
C PHE A 231 31.27 -13.82 -7.83
N LEU A 232 30.30 -13.85 -6.92
CA LEU A 232 29.39 -14.99 -6.73
C LEU A 232 28.31 -15.04 -7.82
N LEU A 233 27.80 -16.24 -8.09
CA LEU A 233 26.62 -16.46 -8.91
C LEU A 233 25.53 -17.14 -8.08
N THR A 234 24.46 -16.41 -7.77
CA THR A 234 23.34 -16.87 -6.96
C THR A 234 22.17 -17.33 -7.84
N GLU A 235 21.24 -18.12 -7.30
CA GLU A 235 20.05 -18.61 -8.04
C GLU A 235 19.19 -17.48 -8.62
N ASN A 236 19.05 -16.40 -7.87
CA ASN A 236 18.35 -15.19 -8.25
C ASN A 236 19.23 -14.19 -9.02
N GLY A 237 20.48 -14.53 -9.36
CA GLY A 237 21.55 -13.62 -9.77
C GLY A 237 21.13 -12.42 -10.63
N TYR A 238 20.52 -12.66 -11.80
CA TYR A 238 20.13 -11.60 -12.75
C TYR A 238 18.90 -10.78 -12.31
N GLY A 239 18.21 -11.21 -11.26
CA GLY A 239 17.11 -10.49 -10.63
C GLY A 239 17.52 -9.66 -9.41
N ILE A 240 18.80 -9.69 -9.02
CA ILE A 240 19.32 -8.90 -7.90
C ILE A 240 19.60 -7.48 -8.36
N HIS A 241 19.19 -6.51 -7.55
CA HIS A 241 19.49 -5.10 -7.74
C HIS A 241 20.08 -4.50 -6.47
N GLU A 242 20.82 -3.42 -6.63
CA GLU A 242 21.18 -2.49 -5.57
C GLU A 242 20.27 -1.27 -5.65
N GLY A 243 19.76 -0.87 -4.49
CA GLY A 243 18.96 0.32 -4.28
C GLY A 243 17.91 0.10 -3.19
N PRO A 244 17.21 1.16 -2.78
CA PRO A 244 16.26 1.11 -1.68
C PRO A 244 15.00 0.34 -2.06
N VAL A 245 14.49 -0.45 -1.11
CA VAL A 245 13.16 -1.07 -1.16
C VAL A 245 12.39 -0.64 0.07
N SER A 246 11.32 0.13 -0.14
CA SER A 246 10.36 0.50 0.89
C SER A 246 9.15 -0.42 0.85
N GLY A 247 8.52 -0.61 2.00
CA GLY A 247 7.38 -1.48 2.11
C GLY A 247 6.74 -1.42 3.48
N GLN A 248 5.66 -2.17 3.61
CA GLN A 248 4.96 -2.38 4.87
C GLN A 248 5.20 -3.80 5.34
N ARG A 249 5.54 -3.97 6.62
CA ARG A 249 5.61 -5.28 7.25
C ARG A 249 4.32 -5.51 8.00
N ASP A 250 3.58 -6.56 7.63
CA ASP A 250 2.40 -7.02 8.36
C ASP A 250 2.84 -7.38 9.79
N PRO A 251 2.32 -6.70 10.82
CA PRO A 251 2.75 -6.92 12.20
C PRO A 251 2.37 -8.31 12.74
N SER A 252 1.28 -8.90 12.23
CA SER A 252 0.77 -10.19 12.69
C SER A 252 1.53 -11.36 12.07
N THR A 253 1.82 -11.29 10.77
CA THR A 253 2.50 -12.36 10.04
C THR A 253 4.00 -12.14 9.93
N GLY A 254 4.48 -10.91 10.08
CA GLY A 254 5.85 -10.50 9.79
C GLY A 254 6.16 -10.41 8.28
N LYS A 255 5.16 -10.62 7.41
CA LYS A 255 5.32 -10.58 5.95
C LYS A 255 5.61 -9.15 5.51
N PHE A 256 6.69 -8.96 4.76
CA PHE A 256 7.02 -7.68 4.13
C PHE A 256 6.37 -7.62 2.74
N THR A 257 5.64 -6.53 2.47
CA THR A 257 5.09 -6.18 1.17
C THR A 257 5.80 -4.92 0.70
N ALA A 258 6.55 -5.00 -0.39
CA ALA A 258 7.18 -3.83 -1.00
C ALA A 258 6.10 -2.88 -1.55
N THR A 259 6.28 -1.59 -1.31
CA THR A 259 5.42 -0.52 -1.85
C THR A 259 6.14 0.31 -2.89
N SER A 260 7.46 0.47 -2.75
CA SER A 260 8.30 1.24 -3.66
C SER A 260 9.68 0.60 -3.72
N TYR A 261 10.29 0.54 -4.90
CA TYR A 261 11.67 0.12 -5.08
C TYR A 261 12.36 1.00 -6.13
N THR A 262 13.66 1.23 -5.97
CA THR A 262 14.48 1.93 -6.97
C THR A 262 15.70 1.07 -7.30
N GLU A 263 15.90 0.78 -8.58
CA GLU A 263 17.06 0.01 -9.06
C GLU A 263 18.18 0.96 -9.51
N TYR A 264 19.16 1.19 -8.64
CA TYR A 264 20.33 1.99 -8.99
C TYR A 264 21.36 1.18 -9.79
N HIS A 265 21.58 -0.09 -9.40
CA HIS A 265 22.40 -1.03 -10.15
C HIS A 265 21.73 -2.40 -10.28
N VAL A 266 21.96 -3.08 -11.40
CA VAL A 266 21.60 -4.51 -11.60
C VAL A 266 22.85 -5.28 -12.00
N PHE A 267 23.03 -6.47 -11.43
CA PHE A 267 24.25 -7.25 -11.58
C PHE A 267 24.03 -8.49 -12.44
N ALA A 268 24.95 -8.70 -13.38
CA ALA A 268 24.98 -9.88 -14.23
C ALA A 268 26.39 -10.49 -14.22
N PRO A 269 26.69 -11.38 -13.25
CA PRO A 269 27.92 -12.17 -13.25
C PRO A 269 27.96 -13.05 -14.51
N ILE A 270 29.00 -12.90 -15.32
CA ILE A 270 29.22 -13.72 -16.51
C ILE A 270 30.43 -14.66 -16.37
N SER A 271 31.33 -14.38 -15.43
CA SER A 271 32.36 -15.30 -14.93
C SER A 271 32.75 -14.90 -13.50
N PRO A 272 33.55 -15.71 -12.76
CA PRO A 272 34.06 -15.31 -11.44
C PRO A 272 34.85 -13.98 -11.46
N ARG A 273 35.37 -13.55 -12.62
CA ARG A 273 36.22 -12.36 -12.74
C ARG A 273 35.66 -11.25 -13.61
N LEU A 274 34.45 -11.43 -14.12
CA LEU A 274 33.84 -10.48 -15.05
C LEU A 274 32.34 -10.41 -14.81
N MET A 275 31.86 -9.18 -14.64
CA MET A 275 30.46 -8.87 -14.39
C MET A 275 30.01 -7.75 -15.33
N ILE A 276 28.80 -7.88 -15.87
CA ILE A 276 28.11 -6.76 -16.49
C ILE A 276 27.31 -6.06 -15.39
N VAL A 277 27.51 -4.76 -15.23
CA VAL A 277 26.71 -3.92 -14.35
C VAL A 277 25.83 -3.03 -15.20
N LEU A 278 24.53 -3.03 -14.92
CA LEU A 278 23.61 -2.03 -15.44
C LEU A 278 23.49 -0.92 -14.39
N ARG A 279 23.82 0.32 -14.76
CA ARG A 279 23.71 1.49 -13.88
C ARG A 279 22.61 2.42 -14.37
N SER A 280 21.74 2.83 -13.45
CA SER A 280 20.61 3.73 -13.72
C SER A 280 21.08 5.13 -14.13
N PHE A 281 20.33 5.76 -15.04
CA PHE A 281 20.56 7.16 -15.43
C PHE A 281 20.29 8.16 -14.30
N LEU A 282 19.60 7.72 -13.23
CA LEU A 282 19.33 8.52 -12.03
C LEU A 282 20.61 8.89 -11.28
N LEU A 283 21.66 8.07 -11.41
CA LEU A 283 22.96 8.34 -10.79
C LEU A 283 23.79 9.31 -11.65
N PRO A 284 24.64 10.14 -11.01
CA PRO A 284 25.49 11.10 -11.72
C PRO A 284 26.35 10.44 -12.81
N ASP A 285 26.51 11.15 -13.93
CA ASP A 285 27.45 10.83 -15.02
C ASP A 285 28.28 12.09 -15.30
N PRO A 286 29.58 12.12 -14.96
CA PRO A 286 30.42 13.30 -15.11
C PRO A 286 30.51 13.86 -16.54
N THR A 287 30.28 13.02 -17.56
CA THR A 287 30.36 13.44 -18.97
C THR A 287 29.10 14.22 -19.36
N GLU A 288 27.94 13.72 -18.96
CA GLU A 288 26.65 14.34 -19.27
C GLU A 288 26.29 15.48 -18.31
N ASP A 289 26.69 15.38 -17.04
CA ASP A 289 26.45 16.39 -16.00
C ASP A 289 27.24 17.70 -16.21
N ASN A 290 28.16 17.73 -17.17
CA ASN A 290 28.78 18.97 -17.65
C ASN A 290 27.74 19.91 -18.28
N LEU A 291 26.61 19.39 -18.77
CA LEU A 291 25.48 20.18 -19.22
C LEU A 291 24.52 20.39 -18.04
N GLN A 292 24.38 21.65 -17.63
CA GLN A 292 23.58 22.04 -16.46
C GLN A 292 22.14 21.51 -16.54
N GLU A 293 21.49 21.62 -17.70
CA GLU A 293 20.12 21.14 -17.92
C GLU A 293 19.98 19.63 -17.67
N ILE A 294 20.94 18.82 -18.13
CA ILE A 294 20.93 17.37 -17.93
C ILE A 294 21.13 17.03 -16.44
N ARG A 295 22.06 17.72 -15.79
CA ARG A 295 22.33 17.56 -14.36
C ARG A 295 21.11 17.90 -13.51
N GLU A 296 20.45 19.02 -13.80
CA GLU A 296 19.23 19.46 -13.10
C GLU A 296 18.07 18.48 -13.34
N PHE A 297 17.85 18.06 -14.58
CA PHE A 297 16.85 17.03 -14.90
C PHE A 297 17.09 15.73 -14.12
N ARG A 298 18.33 15.23 -14.10
CA ARG A 298 18.72 14.03 -13.35
C ARG A 298 18.48 14.20 -11.86
N GLN A 299 18.87 15.33 -11.27
CA GLN A 299 18.65 15.61 -9.85
C GLN A 299 17.17 15.67 -9.49
N THR A 300 16.34 16.26 -10.36
CA THR A 300 14.87 16.26 -10.18
C THR A 300 14.31 14.85 -10.24
N MET A 301 14.70 14.05 -11.23
CA MET A 301 14.25 12.66 -11.34
C MET A 301 14.69 11.82 -10.13
N TYR A 302 15.92 11.99 -9.67
CA TYR A 302 16.44 11.34 -8.47
C TYR A 302 15.58 11.67 -7.23
N ARG A 303 15.29 12.96 -6.99
CA ARG A 303 14.45 13.40 -5.87
C ARG A 303 13.03 12.86 -5.96
N ASN A 304 12.44 12.85 -7.15
CA ASN A 304 11.11 12.30 -7.38
C ASN A 304 11.07 10.81 -7.05
N CYS A 305 12.05 10.02 -7.52
CA CYS A 305 12.15 8.60 -7.16
C CYS A 305 12.34 8.41 -5.65
N ALA A 306 13.26 9.16 -5.02
CA ALA A 306 13.50 9.10 -3.59
C ALA A 306 12.25 9.45 -2.76
N SER A 307 11.42 10.40 -3.22
CA SER A 307 10.19 10.81 -2.53
C SER A 307 9.11 9.72 -2.43
N LEU A 308 9.20 8.67 -3.25
CA LEU A 308 8.27 7.53 -3.21
C LEU A 308 8.60 6.54 -2.08
N HIS A 309 9.77 6.67 -1.44
CA HIS A 309 10.22 5.78 -0.38
C HIS A 309 9.76 6.25 1.00
N ASN A 310 9.62 5.32 1.94
CA ASN A 310 9.20 5.62 3.32
C ASN A 310 10.15 6.63 4.00
N ASN A 311 11.45 6.55 3.71
CA ASN A 311 12.50 7.46 4.18
C ASN A 311 13.24 8.06 2.98
N PRO A 312 12.76 9.17 2.38
CA PRO A 312 13.36 9.72 1.17
C PRO A 312 14.85 10.10 1.31
N ASN A 313 15.27 10.55 2.50
CA ASN A 313 16.66 10.94 2.76
C ASN A 313 17.63 9.74 2.84
N GLU A 314 17.11 8.54 3.08
CA GLU A 314 17.89 7.29 3.18
C GLU A 314 17.82 6.48 1.87
N ALA A 315 17.01 6.90 0.90
CA ALA A 315 16.79 6.22 -0.38
C ALA A 315 17.94 6.43 -1.40
N ASN A 316 19.18 6.25 -0.95
CA ASN A 316 20.39 6.49 -1.75
C ASN A 316 21.07 5.19 -2.19
N SER A 317 21.95 5.29 -3.20
CA SER A 317 22.78 4.16 -3.62
C SER A 317 24.02 4.01 -2.73
N ILE A 318 24.29 2.80 -2.25
CA ILE A 318 25.52 2.45 -1.51
C ILE A 318 26.73 2.19 -2.45
N LEU A 319 26.47 2.20 -3.77
CA LEU A 319 27.45 2.05 -4.84
C LEU A 319 27.46 3.26 -5.78
N ALA A 320 26.97 4.43 -5.33
CA ALA A 320 27.00 5.66 -6.12
C ALA A 320 28.44 6.02 -6.59
N ASP A 321 29.43 5.66 -5.77
CA ASP A 321 30.86 5.86 -5.98
C ASP A 321 31.54 4.78 -6.85
N LEU A 322 30.79 3.78 -7.36
CA LEU A 322 31.34 2.73 -8.21
C LEU A 322 32.03 3.34 -9.44
N PRO A 323 33.33 3.07 -9.68
CA PRO A 323 34.15 3.80 -10.66
C PRO A 323 33.96 3.25 -12.08
N ILE A 324 32.74 3.39 -12.61
CA ILE A 324 32.35 2.97 -13.96
C ILE A 324 31.79 4.13 -14.77
N SER A 325 31.90 4.06 -16.09
CA SER A 325 31.34 5.05 -17.00
C SER A 325 30.64 4.40 -18.20
N LYS A 326 29.82 5.20 -18.90
CA LYS A 326 29.16 4.77 -20.14
C LYS A 326 30.18 4.36 -21.20
N ALA A 327 29.78 3.41 -22.05
CA ALA A 327 30.57 3.02 -23.21
C ALA A 327 30.77 4.21 -24.15
N ARG A 328 32.00 4.35 -24.67
CA ARG A 328 32.25 5.26 -25.80
C ARG A 328 31.58 4.69 -27.04
N ASN A 329 31.36 5.52 -28.06
CA ASN A 329 30.76 5.07 -29.31
C ASN A 329 31.53 5.56 -30.52
N SER A 330 31.28 4.94 -31.67
CA SER A 330 32.00 5.21 -32.92
C SER A 330 31.56 6.48 -33.66
N TYR A 331 30.54 7.20 -33.17
CA TYR A 331 29.89 8.31 -33.89
C TYR A 331 29.92 9.64 -33.13
N THR A 332 30.54 9.68 -31.95
CA THR A 332 30.75 10.89 -31.16
C THR A 332 32.21 11.03 -30.73
N LYS A 333 32.65 12.26 -30.50
CA LYS A 333 33.93 12.60 -29.88
C LYS A 333 33.72 13.60 -28.76
N PHE A 334 34.67 13.65 -27.82
CA PHE A 334 34.67 14.64 -26.75
C PHE A 334 35.45 15.88 -27.20
N MET A 335 34.81 17.03 -27.26
CA MET A 335 35.43 18.33 -27.57
C MET A 335 34.93 19.38 -26.57
N ASP A 336 35.84 20.17 -25.99
CA ASP A 336 35.53 21.28 -25.06
C ASP A 336 34.55 20.90 -23.92
N GLY A 337 34.74 19.73 -23.32
CA GLY A 337 33.91 19.26 -22.21
C GLY A 337 32.55 18.65 -22.63
N ARG A 338 32.27 18.55 -23.93
CA ARG A 338 31.00 18.06 -24.48
C ARG A 338 31.18 16.92 -25.46
N LEU A 339 30.20 16.02 -25.50
CA LEU A 339 30.08 15.02 -26.57
C LEU A 339 29.45 15.67 -27.79
N VAL A 340 30.14 15.57 -28.93
CA VAL A 340 29.69 16.11 -30.22
C VAL A 340 29.74 15.01 -31.28
N LEU A 341 28.82 15.07 -32.23
CA LEU A 341 28.77 14.14 -33.37
C LEU A 341 30.01 14.29 -34.25
N LEU A 342 30.44 13.19 -34.88
CA LEU A 342 31.49 13.21 -35.90
C LEU A 342 30.96 13.75 -37.24
N ASP A 343 31.86 14.18 -38.11
CA ASP A 343 31.49 14.68 -39.45
C ASP A 343 30.76 13.57 -40.24
N GLY A 344 29.56 13.87 -40.74
CA GLY A 344 28.69 12.90 -41.43
C GLY A 344 27.72 12.12 -40.53
N GLU A 345 27.76 12.36 -39.21
CA GLU A 345 26.78 11.85 -38.26
C GLU A 345 25.66 12.89 -38.02
N ASP A 346 24.42 12.42 -38.05
CA ASP A 346 23.20 13.22 -37.88
C ASP A 346 22.45 12.87 -36.56
N GLY A 347 23.05 11.99 -35.75
CA GLY A 347 22.46 11.48 -34.51
C GLY A 347 21.49 10.32 -34.72
N THR A 348 21.17 9.93 -35.96
CA THR A 348 20.32 8.77 -36.22
C THR A 348 21.01 7.48 -35.80
N HIS A 349 20.23 6.53 -35.30
CA HIS A 349 20.77 5.23 -34.93
C HIS A 349 21.04 4.38 -36.17
N ARG A 350 22.27 3.89 -36.33
CA ARG A 350 22.64 2.98 -37.42
C ARG A 350 23.15 1.65 -36.87
N ALA A 351 22.92 0.57 -37.62
CA ALA A 351 23.29 -0.79 -37.23
C ALA A 351 24.82 -0.98 -37.13
N ASN A 352 25.59 -0.25 -37.93
CA ASN A 352 27.05 -0.27 -37.91
C ASN A 352 27.65 0.59 -36.78
N HIS A 353 26.86 1.32 -35.99
CA HIS A 353 27.39 2.02 -34.82
C HIS A 353 27.95 1.02 -33.82
N GLN A 354 29.16 1.28 -33.33
CA GLN A 354 29.86 0.43 -32.39
C GLN A 354 30.00 1.13 -31.03
N PHE A 355 30.12 0.32 -29.98
CA PHE A 355 30.23 0.72 -28.59
C PHE A 355 31.45 0.09 -27.96
N CYS A 356 32.32 0.92 -27.40
CA CYS A 356 33.54 0.53 -26.72
C CYS A 356 33.30 0.46 -25.21
N PHE A 357 33.29 -0.76 -24.68
CA PHE A 357 33.17 -1.05 -23.26
C PHE A 357 34.54 -1.27 -22.67
N ARG A 358 34.92 -0.45 -21.68
CA ARG A 358 36.14 -0.62 -20.91
C ARG A 358 35.94 -1.68 -19.83
N PHE A 359 36.98 -2.47 -19.57
CA PHE A 359 37.05 -3.29 -18.35
C PHE A 359 37.49 -2.43 -17.18
N PHE A 360 36.59 -2.22 -16.21
CA PHE A 360 36.84 -1.42 -15.02
C PHE A 360 37.36 -2.32 -13.88
N PRO A 361 38.66 -2.25 -13.53
CA PRO A 361 39.17 -2.88 -12.32
C PRO A 361 38.61 -2.14 -11.10
N ILE A 362 37.78 -2.82 -10.31
CA ILE A 362 37.16 -2.27 -9.10
C ILE A 362 37.85 -2.79 -7.85
N ALA A 363 37.98 -1.92 -6.85
CA ALA A 363 38.64 -2.23 -5.59
C ALA A 363 37.93 -3.34 -4.82
N GLU A 364 38.66 -4.02 -3.95
CA GLU A 364 38.14 -5.08 -3.07
C GLU A 364 36.89 -4.62 -2.31
N GLU A 365 36.85 -3.36 -1.84
CA GLU A 365 35.70 -2.78 -1.15
C GLU A 365 34.42 -2.85 -2.01
N HIS A 366 34.48 -2.45 -3.29
CA HIS A 366 33.32 -2.51 -4.19
C HIS A 366 32.94 -3.96 -4.51
N VAL A 367 33.91 -4.87 -4.67
CA VAL A 367 33.63 -6.30 -4.88
C VAL A 367 32.90 -6.88 -3.66
N ASN A 368 33.35 -6.55 -2.45
CA ASN A 368 32.73 -6.99 -1.21
C ASN A 368 31.32 -6.41 -1.05
N LYS A 369 31.09 -5.12 -1.38
CA LYS A 369 29.74 -4.52 -1.39
C LYS A 369 28.81 -5.24 -2.37
N ILE A 370 29.26 -5.49 -3.60
CA ILE A 370 28.47 -6.21 -4.62
C ILE A 370 28.13 -7.62 -4.13
N ASN A 371 29.12 -8.40 -3.67
CA ASN A 371 28.86 -9.74 -3.15
C ASN A 371 27.99 -9.73 -1.89
N ALA A 372 28.09 -8.70 -1.03
CA ALA A 372 27.21 -8.53 0.11
C ALA A 372 25.75 -8.33 -0.33
N ILE A 373 25.49 -7.51 -1.35
CA ILE A 373 24.15 -7.37 -1.95
C ILE A 373 23.65 -8.72 -2.49
N MET A 374 24.52 -9.46 -3.19
CA MET A 374 24.18 -10.79 -3.72
C MET A 374 23.78 -11.76 -2.60
N LEU A 375 24.49 -11.74 -1.47
CA LEU A 375 24.22 -12.58 -0.30
C LEU A 375 22.99 -12.11 0.48
N GLU A 376 22.78 -10.81 0.63
CA GLU A 376 21.64 -10.24 1.34
C GLU A 376 20.31 -10.64 0.68
N GLU A 377 20.27 -10.70 -0.65
CA GLU A 377 19.11 -11.14 -1.43
C GLU A 377 19.00 -12.68 -1.55
N SER A 378 19.90 -13.46 -0.94
CA SER A 378 19.98 -14.91 -1.12
C SER A 378 19.31 -15.76 -0.03
N TYR A 379 18.60 -15.17 0.94
CA TYR A 379 17.99 -15.95 2.04
C TYR A 379 16.82 -16.86 1.60
N GLY A 380 16.31 -16.69 0.36
CA GLY A 380 15.23 -17.48 -0.21
C GLY A 380 15.64 -18.54 -1.25
N ILE A 381 16.95 -18.71 -1.51
CA ILE A 381 17.46 -19.57 -2.59
C ILE A 381 18.08 -20.88 -2.07
N SER A 382 18.30 -21.85 -2.95
CA SER A 382 18.90 -23.14 -2.56
C SER A 382 20.38 -23.29 -2.91
N THR A 383 20.92 -22.48 -3.83
CA THR A 383 22.27 -22.73 -4.38
C THR A 383 23.02 -21.46 -4.71
N ILE A 384 24.27 -21.37 -4.25
CA ILE A 384 25.24 -20.35 -4.66
C ILE A 384 26.41 -21.03 -5.36
N VAL A 385 26.82 -20.51 -6.52
CA VAL A 385 27.97 -20.97 -7.30
C VAL A 385 29.14 -20.02 -7.10
N PHE A 386 30.35 -20.57 -6.97
CA PHE A 386 31.57 -19.80 -6.78
C PHE A 386 32.74 -20.43 -7.55
N GLY A 387 33.81 -19.66 -7.77
CA GLY A 387 34.97 -20.08 -8.56
C GLY A 387 36.06 -20.77 -7.75
N SER A 388 36.26 -20.37 -6.49
CA SER A 388 37.30 -20.95 -5.62
C SER A 388 36.84 -21.06 -4.16
N PRO A 389 37.03 -22.22 -3.48
CA PRO A 389 36.67 -22.37 -2.07
C PRO A 389 37.34 -21.33 -1.16
N THR A 390 38.62 -21.03 -1.41
CA THR A 390 39.37 -20.05 -0.61
C THR A 390 38.81 -18.65 -0.74
N ARG A 391 38.38 -18.27 -1.96
CA ARG A 391 37.81 -16.94 -2.23
C ARG A 391 36.38 -16.83 -1.73
N ALA A 392 35.57 -17.86 -1.95
CA ALA A 392 34.22 -17.95 -1.41
C ALA A 392 34.21 -17.79 0.12
N ARG A 393 35.16 -18.45 0.82
CA ARG A 393 35.36 -18.25 2.25
C ARG A 393 35.60 -16.78 2.61
N LYS A 394 36.55 -16.11 1.94
CA LYS A 394 36.88 -14.69 2.17
C LYS A 394 35.64 -13.79 1.96
N ILE A 395 34.87 -14.04 0.90
CA ILE A 395 33.66 -13.27 0.57
C ILE A 395 32.61 -13.43 1.67
N VAL A 396 32.32 -14.67 2.09
CA VAL A 396 31.32 -14.92 3.14
C VAL A 396 31.80 -14.40 4.50
N GLU A 397 33.08 -14.51 4.83
CA GLU A 397 33.67 -13.92 6.04
C GLU A 397 33.48 -12.39 6.08
N SER A 398 33.76 -11.71 4.96
CA SER A 398 33.56 -10.26 4.83
C SER A 398 32.10 -9.87 5.07
N TYR A 399 31.15 -10.58 4.45
CA TYR A 399 29.72 -10.32 4.64
C TYR A 399 29.25 -10.59 6.08
N LEU A 400 29.65 -11.71 6.68
CA LEU A 400 29.23 -12.06 8.04
C LEU A 400 29.76 -11.07 9.09
N SER A 401 31.01 -10.64 8.96
CA SER A 401 31.67 -9.72 9.91
C SER A 401 31.29 -8.24 9.73
N ALA A 402 30.81 -7.83 8.55
CA ALA A 402 30.46 -6.44 8.29
C ALA A 402 29.41 -5.90 9.28
N VAL A 403 29.59 -4.71 9.84
CA VAL A 403 28.56 -4.13 10.72
C VAL A 403 27.36 -3.69 9.85
N PRO A 404 26.12 -4.14 10.16
CA PRO A 404 24.93 -3.68 9.47
C PRO A 404 24.79 -2.15 9.60
N ARG A 405 24.53 -1.45 8.50
CA ARG A 405 24.15 -0.03 8.56
C ARG A 405 22.65 0.04 8.79
N ALA A 406 22.21 0.81 9.78
CA ALA A 406 20.79 0.95 10.11
C ALA A 406 19.96 1.38 8.88
N GLU A 407 20.52 2.26 8.05
CA GLU A 407 19.90 2.83 6.84
C GLU A 407 19.74 1.83 5.69
N SER A 408 20.52 0.74 5.65
CA SER A 408 20.52 -0.18 4.50
C SER A 408 19.56 -1.37 4.65
N GLY A 409 19.04 -1.64 5.86
CA GLY A 409 18.21 -2.81 6.13
C GLY A 409 18.92 -4.17 6.02
N PHE A 410 20.25 -4.16 5.80
CA PHE A 410 21.08 -5.36 5.68
C PHE A 410 21.11 -6.14 6.99
N LYS A 411 21.17 -7.47 6.91
CA LYS A 411 21.30 -8.39 8.05
C LYS A 411 20.39 -8.00 9.22
N THR A 412 19.17 -7.62 8.88
CA THR A 412 18.14 -7.24 9.84
C THR A 412 17.20 -8.42 10.03
N VAL A 413 17.19 -9.01 11.22
CA VAL A 413 16.43 -10.23 11.55
C VAL A 413 15.35 -9.92 12.59
N SER A 414 14.26 -10.66 12.58
CA SER A 414 13.28 -10.61 13.66
C SER A 414 13.76 -11.40 14.89
N SER A 415 13.15 -11.13 16.05
CA SER A 415 13.37 -11.92 17.27
C SER A 415 12.83 -13.35 17.19
N LYS A 416 12.16 -13.74 16.09
CA LYS A 416 11.62 -15.09 15.91
C LYS A 416 12.71 -16.09 15.49
N PRO A 417 12.75 -17.30 16.08
CA PRO A 417 13.77 -18.30 15.78
C PRO A 417 13.66 -18.92 14.37
N ASP A 418 12.49 -18.82 13.73
CA ASP A 418 12.20 -19.30 12.37
C ASP A 418 12.42 -18.22 11.29
N ASP A 419 13.03 -17.08 11.64
CA ASP A 419 13.40 -16.04 10.69
C ASP A 419 14.31 -16.60 9.59
N ARG A 420 13.85 -16.52 8.32
CA ARG A 420 14.56 -17.09 7.17
C ARG A 420 15.95 -16.49 6.98
N ARG A 421 16.12 -15.19 7.27
CA ARG A 421 17.40 -14.50 7.14
C ARG A 421 18.34 -14.94 8.26
N LEU A 422 17.87 -15.09 9.48
CA LEU A 422 18.66 -15.65 10.58
C LEU A 422 19.12 -17.09 10.28
N ILE A 423 18.23 -17.93 9.75
CA ILE A 423 18.57 -19.31 9.33
C ILE A 423 19.64 -19.28 8.23
N PHE A 424 19.50 -18.38 7.26
CA PHE A 424 20.48 -18.22 6.19
C PHE A 424 21.86 -17.78 6.71
N LEU A 425 21.91 -16.81 7.63
CA LEU A 425 23.16 -16.37 8.26
C LEU A 425 23.85 -17.52 9.02
N ARG A 426 23.10 -18.30 9.80
CA ARG A 426 23.63 -19.48 10.50
C ARG A 426 24.14 -20.56 9.54
N LYS A 427 23.46 -20.74 8.40
CA LYS A 427 23.93 -21.64 7.35
C LYS A 427 25.26 -21.17 6.74
N LEU A 428 25.40 -19.86 6.52
CA LEU A 428 26.66 -19.28 6.06
C LEU A 428 27.80 -19.42 7.08
N GLU A 429 27.53 -19.19 8.37
CA GLU A 429 28.48 -19.44 9.47
C GLU A 429 28.97 -20.89 9.46
N HIS A 430 28.06 -21.85 9.32
CA HIS A 430 28.41 -23.26 9.24
C HIS A 430 29.30 -23.58 8.03
N VAL A 431 29.03 -22.96 6.87
CA VAL A 431 29.83 -23.16 5.65
C VAL A 431 31.25 -22.64 5.84
N VAL A 432 31.43 -21.43 6.37
CA VAL A 432 32.78 -20.90 6.59
C VAL A 432 33.50 -21.67 7.69
N GLN A 433 32.78 -22.24 8.67
CA GLN A 433 33.35 -23.15 9.66
C GLN A 433 33.90 -24.43 9.02
N GLN A 434 33.16 -25.05 8.09
CA GLN A 434 33.64 -26.18 7.29
C GLN A 434 34.87 -25.81 6.44
N MET A 435 34.99 -24.54 6.03
CA MET A 435 36.13 -24.00 5.30
C MET A 435 37.28 -23.51 6.21
N GLY A 436 37.22 -23.71 7.53
CA GLY A 436 38.29 -23.39 8.48
C GLY A 436 38.24 -21.98 9.09
N SER A 437 37.08 -21.31 9.06
CA SER A 437 36.84 -20.02 9.73
C SER A 437 36.09 -20.18 11.05
N ASN A 438 36.15 -19.18 11.93
CA ASN A 438 35.32 -19.11 13.14
C ASN A 438 34.53 -17.79 13.22
N VAL A 439 34.32 -17.12 12.09
CA VAL A 439 33.54 -15.87 12.05
C VAL A 439 32.09 -16.13 12.43
N ILE A 440 31.51 -15.18 13.17
CA ILE A 440 30.11 -15.18 13.58
C ILE A 440 29.43 -13.99 12.90
N ALA A 441 28.19 -14.17 12.47
CA ALA A 441 27.39 -13.15 11.82
C ALA A 441 27.12 -12.00 12.80
N VAL A 442 27.45 -10.78 12.37
CA VAL A 442 27.00 -9.54 13.00
C VAL A 442 25.69 -9.13 12.31
N TYR A 443 24.60 -9.00 13.07
CA TYR A 443 23.27 -8.65 12.56
C TYR A 443 22.50 -7.79 13.55
N HIS A 444 21.48 -7.07 13.07
CA HIS A 444 20.59 -6.27 13.90
C HIS A 444 19.28 -7.03 14.14
N THR A 445 18.86 -7.13 15.39
CA THR A 445 17.58 -7.75 15.77
C THR A 445 16.52 -6.67 15.93
N ILE A 446 15.44 -6.77 15.17
CA ILE A 446 14.23 -5.98 15.41
C ILE A 446 13.39 -6.72 16.44
N ASP A 447 13.24 -6.13 17.62
CA ASP A 447 12.22 -6.55 18.57
C ASP A 447 10.86 -6.15 18.01
N ASN A 448 10.11 -7.15 17.51
CA ASN A 448 8.73 -6.97 17.03
C ASN A 448 7.73 -6.68 18.18
N THR A 449 8.19 -6.21 19.33
CA THR A 449 7.36 -5.75 20.44
C THR A 449 7.05 -4.26 20.34
N ALA A 450 6.91 -3.71 19.13
CA ALA A 450 6.26 -2.41 19.01
C ALA A 450 4.86 -2.59 19.60
N THR A 451 4.62 -2.00 20.76
CA THR A 451 3.30 -1.98 21.39
C THR A 451 2.31 -1.34 20.42
N ASN A 452 1.02 -1.65 20.50
CA ASN A 452 0.03 -0.96 19.66
C ASN A 452 0.15 0.57 19.80
N GLU A 453 0.63 1.04 20.96
CA GLU A 453 0.96 2.45 21.23
C GLU A 453 2.05 3.03 20.33
N GLU A 454 3.20 2.37 20.22
CA GLU A 454 4.30 2.86 19.37
C GLU A 454 3.92 2.83 17.88
N ARG A 455 3.04 1.89 17.48
CA ARG A 455 2.50 1.80 16.12
C ARG A 455 1.54 2.94 15.82
N ASP A 456 0.60 3.21 16.72
CA ASP A 456 -0.36 4.31 16.60
C ASP A 456 0.38 5.66 16.57
N GLU A 457 1.42 5.82 17.39
CA GLU A 457 2.28 7.00 17.36
C GLU A 457 3.03 7.17 16.04
N GLN A 458 3.52 6.08 15.44
CA GLN A 458 4.24 6.16 14.17
C GLN A 458 3.29 6.53 13.01
N VAL A 459 2.09 5.95 12.98
CA VAL A 459 1.05 6.34 12.02
C VAL A 459 0.64 7.80 12.23
N ALA A 460 0.51 8.24 13.49
CA ALA A 460 0.20 9.63 13.81
C ALA A 460 1.29 10.59 13.35
N ARG A 461 2.56 10.27 13.58
CA ARG A 461 3.70 11.06 13.09
C ARG A 461 3.70 11.18 11.57
N MET A 462 3.42 10.09 10.84
CA MET A 462 3.30 10.14 9.38
C MET A 462 2.11 10.97 8.90
N MET A 463 0.95 10.87 9.57
CA MET A 463 -0.23 11.65 9.23
C MET A 463 -0.05 13.15 9.50
N GLU A 464 0.69 13.52 10.56
CA GLU A 464 1.06 14.91 10.87
C GLU A 464 2.07 15.49 9.87
N LEU A 465 3.05 14.70 9.43
CA LEU A 465 4.04 15.12 8.42
C LEU A 465 3.41 15.31 7.04
N SER A 466 2.39 14.50 6.72
CA SER A 466 1.77 14.49 5.39
C SER A 466 0.64 15.52 5.21
N ASN A 467 0.09 16.06 6.31
CA ASN A 467 -1.01 17.02 6.28
C ASN A 467 -0.67 18.26 7.14
N PRO A 468 -0.07 19.31 6.56
CA PRO A 468 0.17 20.56 7.27
C PRO A 468 -1.14 21.15 7.83
N PRO A 469 -1.09 22.01 8.86
CA PRO A 469 -2.29 22.55 9.53
C PRO A 469 -3.31 23.20 8.58
N GLU A 470 -2.82 23.75 7.48
CA GLU A 470 -3.58 24.46 6.44
C GLU A 470 -4.38 23.52 5.51
N GLU A 471 -4.04 22.23 5.46
CA GLU A 471 -4.70 21.21 4.61
C GLU A 471 -5.57 20.22 5.40
N ARG A 472 -5.87 20.52 6.67
CA ARG A 472 -6.68 19.63 7.52
C ARG A 472 -8.13 19.59 7.05
N THR A 473 -8.63 18.37 6.83
CA THR A 473 -10.05 18.13 6.51
C THR A 473 -10.98 18.62 7.62
N GLU A 474 -12.18 19.08 7.24
CA GLU A 474 -13.21 19.56 8.17
C GLU A 474 -13.54 18.51 9.26
N HIS A 475 -13.63 17.24 8.87
CA HIS A 475 -13.81 16.10 9.78
C HIS A 475 -12.73 16.05 10.87
N MET A 476 -11.46 16.23 10.51
CA MET A 476 -10.36 16.21 11.47
C MET A 476 -10.40 17.43 12.40
N GLN A 477 -10.81 18.59 11.90
CA GLN A 477 -10.98 19.79 12.71
C GLN A 477 -12.05 19.58 13.79
N LEU A 478 -13.19 18.98 13.45
CA LEU A 478 -14.25 18.64 14.41
C LEU A 478 -13.78 17.62 15.45
N TYR A 479 -13.08 16.56 15.01
CA TYR A 479 -12.52 15.57 15.92
C TYR A 479 -11.52 16.17 16.91
N MET A 480 -10.68 17.10 16.45
CA MET A 480 -9.74 17.83 17.30
C MET A 480 -10.44 18.77 18.28
N ARG A 481 -11.53 19.45 17.88
CA ARG A 481 -12.35 20.26 18.81
C ARG A 481 -12.91 19.43 19.97
N LEU A 482 -13.20 18.16 19.75
CA LEU A 482 -13.63 17.21 20.78
C LEU A 482 -12.47 16.65 21.65
N GLY A 483 -11.27 17.23 21.54
CA GLY A 483 -10.08 16.82 22.28
C GLY A 483 -9.39 15.58 21.73
N GLY A 484 -9.52 15.32 20.41
CA GLY A 484 -8.78 14.29 19.69
C GLY A 484 -7.49 14.82 19.04
N SER A 485 -6.62 13.90 18.60
CA SER A 485 -5.43 14.19 17.80
C SER A 485 -5.14 13.04 16.83
N TYR A 486 -4.19 13.22 15.90
CA TYR A 486 -3.76 12.12 15.03
C TYR A 486 -3.25 10.91 15.83
N ALA A 487 -2.67 11.13 17.01
CA ALA A 487 -2.24 10.06 17.92
C ALA A 487 -3.39 9.24 18.52
N THR A 488 -4.57 9.83 18.68
CA THR A 488 -5.70 9.16 19.34
C THR A 488 -6.73 8.59 18.36
N VAL A 489 -6.71 9.02 17.09
CA VAL A 489 -7.78 8.74 16.12
C VAL A 489 -8.00 7.25 15.89
N VAL A 490 -6.92 6.47 15.76
CA VAL A 490 -6.98 5.03 15.49
C VAL A 490 -7.64 4.29 16.66
N LYS A 491 -7.15 4.53 17.89
CA LYS A 491 -7.72 3.93 19.12
C LYS A 491 -9.16 4.33 19.35
N ASP A 492 -9.52 5.58 19.05
CA ASP A 492 -10.88 6.06 19.27
C ASP A 492 -11.87 5.49 18.24
N LEU A 493 -11.45 5.29 16.99
CA LEU A 493 -12.21 4.57 15.98
C LEU A 493 -12.43 3.10 16.36
N GLU A 494 -11.37 2.43 16.85
CA GLU A 494 -11.47 1.06 17.35
C GLU A 494 -12.42 0.96 18.54
N GLN A 495 -12.29 1.87 19.52
CA GLN A 495 -13.16 1.89 20.68
C GLN A 495 -14.62 2.17 20.30
N ALA A 496 -14.87 3.07 19.36
CA ALA A 496 -16.22 3.33 18.83
C ALA A 496 -16.83 2.07 18.17
N ARG A 497 -16.02 1.32 17.42
CA ARG A 497 -16.44 0.02 16.84
C ARG A 497 -16.76 -1.01 17.92
N ASN A 498 -15.95 -1.06 18.98
CA ASN A 498 -16.19 -1.93 20.12
C ASN A 498 -17.48 -1.56 20.89
N MET A 499 -17.76 -0.26 21.04
CA MET A 499 -19.03 0.24 21.60
C MET A 499 -20.22 -0.21 20.75
N LEU A 500 -20.13 -0.12 19.41
CA LEU A 500 -21.16 -0.60 18.50
C LEU A 500 -21.38 -2.11 18.62
N ASN A 501 -20.30 -2.89 18.60
CA ASN A 501 -20.36 -4.34 18.77
C ASN A 501 -21.00 -4.73 20.11
N MET A 502 -20.66 -4.02 21.19
CA MET A 502 -21.23 -4.23 22.51
C MET A 502 -22.74 -3.97 22.50
N ARG A 503 -23.18 -2.83 21.95
CA ARG A 503 -24.61 -2.51 21.80
C ARG A 503 -25.36 -3.60 21.02
N ILE A 504 -24.85 -4.01 19.87
CA ILE A 504 -25.46 -5.06 19.03
C ILE A 504 -25.56 -6.38 19.80
N LYS A 505 -24.50 -6.78 20.52
CA LYS A 505 -24.51 -8.01 21.33
C LYS A 505 -25.58 -7.95 22.42
N PHE A 506 -25.73 -6.83 23.13
CA PHE A 506 -26.80 -6.68 24.14
C PHE A 506 -28.20 -6.71 23.52
N ASP A 507 -28.40 -6.09 22.35
CA ASP A 507 -29.69 -6.15 21.64
C ASP A 507 -30.02 -7.59 21.20
N VAL A 508 -29.02 -8.36 20.74
CA VAL A 508 -29.17 -9.78 20.36
C VAL A 508 -29.43 -10.65 21.59
N TRP A 509 -28.63 -10.53 22.65
CA TRP A 509 -28.77 -11.34 23.87
C TRP A 509 -30.06 -11.07 24.63
N SER A 510 -30.61 -9.85 24.50
CA SER A 510 -31.89 -9.49 25.11
C SER A 510 -33.10 -9.86 24.24
N THR A 511 -32.90 -10.53 23.10
CA THR A 511 -34.00 -11.00 22.24
C THR A 511 -34.90 -11.97 23.01
N GLY A 512 -36.20 -11.71 23.01
CA GLY A 512 -37.19 -12.48 23.76
C GLY A 512 -37.49 -11.96 25.17
N LEU A 513 -36.78 -10.94 25.66
CA LEU A 513 -37.11 -10.23 26.91
C LEU A 513 -38.19 -9.16 26.69
N ASN A 514 -38.81 -8.71 27.78
CA ASN A 514 -39.78 -7.62 27.78
C ASN A 514 -39.15 -6.30 27.28
N GLU A 515 -39.86 -5.57 26.40
CA GLU A 515 -39.31 -4.36 25.75
C GLU A 515 -38.98 -3.23 26.74
N ARG A 516 -39.68 -3.13 27.88
CA ARG A 516 -39.33 -2.16 28.93
C ARG A 516 -37.93 -2.45 29.49
N LEU A 517 -37.66 -3.72 29.80
CA LEU A 517 -36.35 -4.14 30.30
C LEU A 517 -35.25 -3.94 29.24
N ARG A 518 -35.57 -4.13 27.96
CA ARG A 518 -34.63 -3.87 26.85
C ARG A 518 -34.31 -2.38 26.72
N ASN A 519 -35.31 -1.51 26.91
CA ASN A 519 -35.09 -0.07 26.96
C ASN A 519 -34.24 0.35 28.17
N ASP A 520 -34.49 -0.23 29.35
CA ASP A 520 -33.65 0.03 30.54
C ASP A 520 -32.18 -0.35 30.30
N ILE A 521 -31.92 -1.46 29.58
CA ILE A 521 -30.57 -1.88 29.19
C ILE A 521 -29.93 -0.85 28.24
N ARG A 522 -30.67 -0.38 27.23
CA ARG A 522 -30.18 0.62 26.25
C ARG A 522 -29.87 1.96 26.93
N GLU A 523 -30.74 2.43 27.83
CA GLU A 523 -30.52 3.65 28.60
C GLU A 523 -29.28 3.53 29.52
N ASN A 524 -29.08 2.37 30.15
CA ASN A 524 -27.88 2.13 30.95
C ASN A 524 -26.61 2.13 30.09
N ILE A 525 -26.64 1.52 28.90
CA ILE A 525 -25.51 1.57 27.95
C ILE A 525 -25.22 3.00 27.53
N GLN A 526 -26.24 3.79 27.20
CA GLN A 526 -26.09 5.21 26.85
C GLN A 526 -25.45 5.99 28.00
N ARG A 527 -25.89 5.76 29.24
CA ARG A 527 -25.30 6.41 30.43
C ARG A 527 -23.83 6.03 30.62
N ILE A 528 -23.46 4.78 30.42
CA ILE A 528 -22.06 4.31 30.50
C ILE A 528 -21.23 4.95 29.38
N PHE A 529 -21.73 4.93 28.14
CA PHE A 529 -21.02 5.50 27.00
C PHE A 529 -20.84 7.01 27.10
N SER A 530 -21.79 7.71 27.73
CA SER A 530 -21.68 9.16 27.99
C SER A 530 -20.56 9.53 28.97
N GLN A 531 -19.98 8.55 29.69
CA GLN A 531 -18.82 8.76 30.56
C GLN A 531 -17.48 8.63 29.81
N LEU A 532 -17.50 8.13 28.56
CA LEU A 532 -16.31 8.01 27.73
C LEU A 532 -15.94 9.36 27.08
N PRO A 533 -14.68 9.53 26.62
CA PRO A 533 -14.29 10.70 25.84
C PRO A 533 -15.28 10.98 24.70
N VAL A 534 -15.77 12.22 24.61
CA VAL A 534 -16.84 12.63 23.68
C VAL A 534 -16.49 12.30 22.22
N ARG A 535 -15.22 12.43 21.83
CA ARG A 535 -14.72 12.05 20.50
C ARG A 535 -14.97 10.58 20.12
N ARG A 536 -15.02 9.66 21.09
CA ARG A 536 -15.39 8.24 20.87
C ARG A 536 -16.89 8.09 20.71
N VAL A 537 -17.67 8.81 21.51
CA VAL A 537 -19.14 8.84 21.43
C VAL A 537 -19.59 9.37 20.07
N TRP A 538 -18.94 10.43 19.58
CA TRP A 538 -19.18 11.01 18.27
C TRP A 538 -19.00 9.99 17.13
N TYR A 539 -17.86 9.29 17.08
CA TYR A 539 -17.65 8.22 16.09
C TYR A 539 -18.64 7.06 16.24
N TYR A 540 -18.92 6.64 17.46
CA TYR A 540 -19.90 5.58 17.72
C TYR A 540 -21.28 5.96 17.19
N LEU A 541 -21.74 7.19 17.45
CA LEU A 541 -23.04 7.67 17.00
C LEU A 541 -23.12 7.83 15.48
N LYS A 542 -22.06 8.30 14.83
CA LYS A 542 -21.91 8.28 13.37
C LYS A 542 -22.12 6.87 12.81
N GLN A 543 -21.51 5.85 13.42
CA GLN A 543 -21.69 4.46 13.00
C GLN A 543 -23.12 3.95 13.25
N VAL A 544 -23.73 4.28 14.39
CA VAL A 544 -25.13 3.92 14.70
C VAL A 544 -26.09 4.54 13.69
N ARG A 545 -25.93 5.82 13.37
CA ARG A 545 -26.73 6.53 12.37
C ARG A 545 -26.58 5.90 10.99
N ASN A 546 -25.34 5.68 10.55
CA ASN A 546 -25.06 5.04 9.27
C ASN A 546 -25.66 3.63 9.20
N MET A 547 -25.61 2.86 10.28
CA MET A 547 -26.22 1.54 10.32
C MET A 547 -27.75 1.58 10.24
N ALA A 548 -28.39 2.53 10.93
CA ALA A 548 -29.84 2.64 10.99
C ALA A 548 -30.47 3.23 9.71
N LEU A 549 -29.73 4.08 8.98
CA LEU A 549 -30.24 4.80 7.81
C LEU A 549 -29.73 4.23 6.47
N ARG A 550 -28.95 3.14 6.49
CA ARG A 550 -28.21 2.59 5.34
C ARG A 550 -29.07 2.10 4.16
N ASP A 551 -30.34 1.74 4.35
CA ASP A 551 -31.25 1.36 3.25
C ASP A 551 -31.73 2.58 2.41
N ARG A 552 -31.26 3.80 2.69
CA ARG A 552 -31.60 5.02 1.94
C ARG A 552 -30.41 5.68 1.23
N SER A 553 -29.22 5.06 1.19
CA SER A 553 -28.09 5.56 0.37
C SER A 553 -27.07 4.46 0.00
N VAL A 554 -26.52 4.56 -1.22
CA VAL A 554 -25.61 3.62 -1.90
C VAL A 554 -24.25 3.43 -1.19
N GLU A 555 -23.63 2.26 -1.45
CA GLU A 555 -22.39 1.66 -0.90
C GLU A 555 -21.17 2.56 -0.58
N GLY A 556 -20.40 2.12 0.43
CA GLY A 556 -18.93 2.24 0.44
C GLY A 556 -18.30 3.48 1.10
N SER A 557 -17.64 3.25 2.24
CA SER A 557 -16.50 4.02 2.79
C SER A 557 -16.58 5.50 3.21
N VAL A 558 -17.74 6.19 3.27
CA VAL A 558 -17.77 7.56 3.82
C VAL A 558 -18.59 7.62 5.12
N ILE A 559 -17.94 8.01 6.22
CA ILE A 559 -18.64 8.47 7.42
C ILE A 559 -19.28 9.81 7.05
N PHE A 560 -20.57 9.81 6.70
CA PHE A 560 -21.26 11.03 6.25
C PHE A 560 -21.38 12.07 7.36
N ASP A 561 -21.53 13.32 6.95
CA ASP A 561 -21.89 14.41 7.86
C ASP A 561 -23.28 14.18 8.46
N GLY A 562 -23.46 14.61 9.70
CA GLY A 562 -24.69 14.41 10.45
C GLY A 562 -24.90 15.50 11.50
N PRO A 563 -26.07 15.53 12.16
CA PRO A 563 -26.36 16.55 13.16
C PRO A 563 -25.42 16.48 14.38
N GLU A 564 -24.79 15.32 14.63
CA GLU A 564 -23.71 15.19 15.61
C GLU A 564 -22.47 16.04 15.29
N ASP A 565 -22.25 16.41 14.03
CA ASP A 565 -21.15 17.29 13.60
C ASP A 565 -21.41 18.75 13.94
N ILE A 566 -22.67 19.17 13.88
CA ILE A 566 -23.07 20.51 14.34
C ILE A 566 -22.81 20.63 15.85
N ILE A 567 -23.19 19.61 16.62
CA ILE A 567 -22.91 19.56 18.07
C ILE A 567 -21.40 19.56 18.35
N ALA A 568 -20.60 18.86 17.54
CA ALA A 568 -19.14 18.90 17.65
C ALA A 568 -18.58 20.29 17.32
N GLY A 569 -19.12 20.93 16.29
CA GLY A 569 -18.74 22.25 15.80
C GLY A 569 -18.97 23.35 16.84
N VAL A 570 -20.07 23.26 17.60
CA VAL A 570 -20.43 24.23 18.66
C VAL A 570 -20.08 23.74 20.07
N SER A 571 -19.23 22.73 20.21
CA SER A 571 -18.91 22.11 21.51
C SER A 571 -18.38 23.10 22.56
N GLN A 572 -17.78 24.23 22.15
CA GLN A 572 -17.28 25.30 23.01
C GLN A 572 -18.37 26.04 23.81
N VAL A 573 -19.65 25.97 23.41
CA VAL A 573 -20.76 26.61 24.12
C VAL A 573 -21.60 25.61 24.94
N ILE A 574 -21.26 24.32 24.88
CA ILE A 574 -21.94 23.24 25.58
C ILE A 574 -21.06 22.78 26.75
N ARG A 575 -21.65 22.58 27.94
CA ARG A 575 -20.91 22.00 29.08
C ARG A 575 -20.37 20.62 28.71
N SER A 576 -19.16 20.29 29.15
CA SER A 576 -18.46 19.03 28.84
C SER A 576 -19.31 17.78 29.05
N GLU A 577 -20.02 17.71 30.18
CA GLU A 577 -20.91 16.61 30.54
C GLU A 577 -22.22 16.57 29.73
N GLY A 578 -22.55 17.66 29.05
CA GLY A 578 -23.75 17.82 28.22
C GLY A 578 -23.56 17.38 26.77
N ILE A 579 -22.33 17.41 26.23
CA ILE A 579 -22.08 17.20 24.79
C ILE A 579 -22.49 15.79 24.35
N ALA A 580 -21.98 14.75 25.03
CA ALA A 580 -22.29 13.37 24.67
C ALA A 580 -23.80 13.10 24.73
N ARG A 581 -24.47 13.57 25.79
CA ARG A 581 -25.91 13.42 25.96
C ARG A 581 -26.70 14.12 24.85
N LEU A 582 -26.30 15.34 24.46
CA LEU A 582 -26.96 16.06 23.38
C LEU A 582 -26.73 15.37 22.03
N MET A 583 -25.54 14.84 21.75
CA MET A 583 -25.27 14.04 20.55
C MET A 583 -26.15 12.78 20.52
N PHE A 584 -26.28 12.06 21.64
CA PHE A 584 -27.16 10.88 21.74
C PHE A 584 -28.62 11.24 21.45
N ALA A 585 -29.15 12.26 22.12
CA ALA A 585 -30.53 12.70 21.93
C ALA A 585 -30.79 13.07 20.48
N THR A 586 -29.87 13.84 19.88
CA THR A 586 -29.96 14.28 18.48
C THR A 586 -29.98 13.12 17.50
N VAL A 587 -29.00 12.22 17.59
CA VAL A 587 -28.85 11.11 16.63
C VAL A 587 -30.00 10.10 16.76
N LEU A 588 -30.40 9.77 18.00
CA LEU A 588 -31.51 8.84 18.23
C LEU A 588 -32.85 9.42 17.76
N ASN A 589 -33.08 10.72 18.00
CA ASN A 589 -34.28 11.39 17.49
C ASN A 589 -34.28 11.47 15.97
N GLN A 590 -33.15 11.77 15.33
CA GLN A 590 -33.06 11.79 13.88
C GLN A 590 -33.40 10.42 13.28
N ILE A 591 -32.87 9.33 13.85
CA ILE A 591 -33.19 7.97 13.42
C ILE A 591 -34.70 7.70 13.58
N SER A 592 -35.29 8.12 14.71
CA SER A 592 -36.71 7.95 14.97
C SER A 592 -37.58 8.74 13.97
N LEU A 593 -37.26 10.01 13.73
CA LEU A 593 -37.94 10.88 12.76
C LEU A 593 -37.83 10.30 11.34
N ALA A 594 -36.66 9.80 10.94
CA ALA A 594 -36.45 9.20 9.62
C ALA A 594 -37.29 7.92 9.41
N ASN A 595 -37.48 7.14 10.47
CA ASN A 595 -38.34 5.94 10.45
C ASN A 595 -39.83 6.27 10.50
N HIS A 596 -40.20 7.53 10.80
CA HIS A 596 -41.58 8.00 10.94
C HIS A 596 -41.78 9.32 10.19
N PRO A 597 -41.76 9.30 8.84
CA PRO A 597 -41.88 10.53 8.03
C PRO A 597 -43.24 11.24 8.20
N ASP A 598 -44.27 10.52 8.62
CA ASP A 598 -45.61 11.07 8.90
C ASP A 598 -45.73 11.66 10.33
N PHE A 599 -44.60 11.86 11.01
CA PHE A 599 -44.58 12.45 12.34
C PHE A 599 -45.11 13.88 12.30
N ASP A 600 -46.21 14.10 13.01
CA ASP A 600 -46.78 15.41 13.28
C ASP A 600 -46.86 15.62 14.80
N LEU A 601 -46.43 16.81 15.25
CA LEU A 601 -46.55 17.23 16.65
C LEU A 601 -48.01 17.46 17.03
N TYR A 602 -48.90 17.72 16.06
CA TYR A 602 -50.34 17.98 16.27
C TYR A 602 -51.21 17.34 15.15
N PRO A 603 -51.41 16.01 15.14
CA PRO A 603 -52.13 15.32 14.06
C PRO A 603 -53.62 15.72 13.97
N GLU A 604 -54.12 15.96 12.75
CA GLU A 604 -55.45 16.57 12.48
C GLU A 604 -56.67 15.59 12.46
N ILE A 605 -56.52 14.25 12.47
CA ILE A 605 -57.66 13.29 12.24
C ILE A 605 -57.66 12.08 13.19
N ILE A 606 -58.86 11.65 13.65
CA ILE A 606 -59.11 10.56 14.61
C ILE A 606 -59.27 9.19 13.90
N SER A 607 -58.28 8.28 14.00
CA SER A 607 -58.37 6.86 13.61
C SER A 607 -57.60 5.94 14.61
N GLN A 608 -57.74 4.61 14.53
CA GLN A 608 -56.98 3.67 15.38
C GLN A 608 -55.45 3.76 15.20
N ASP A 609 -54.95 4.28 14.08
CA ASP A 609 -53.53 4.56 13.86
C ASP A 609 -53.02 5.72 14.74
N LEU A 610 -53.94 6.55 15.26
CA LEU A 610 -53.62 7.71 16.10
C LEU A 610 -53.08 7.32 17.48
N LEU A 611 -53.54 6.25 18.13
CA LEU A 611 -53.01 5.82 19.44
C LEU A 611 -51.52 5.45 19.36
N ARG A 612 -51.12 4.75 18.29
CA ARG A 612 -49.70 4.49 18.02
C ARG A 612 -48.95 5.77 17.68
N SER A 613 -49.54 6.67 16.90
CA SER A 613 -48.94 7.98 16.58
C SER A 613 -48.75 8.86 17.82
N ILE A 614 -49.71 8.85 18.76
CA ILE A 614 -49.70 9.61 20.01
C ILE A 614 -48.61 9.12 20.95
N TYR A 615 -48.56 7.81 21.26
CA TYR A 615 -47.50 7.27 22.11
C TYR A 615 -46.11 7.46 21.50
N ARG A 616 -46.00 7.45 20.16
CA ARG A 616 -44.76 7.77 19.45
C ARG A 616 -44.42 9.25 19.49
N SER A 617 -45.43 10.14 19.43
CA SER A 617 -45.24 11.59 19.55
C SER A 617 -44.65 11.97 20.90
N GLU A 618 -45.16 11.37 21.97
CA GLU A 618 -44.69 11.53 23.34
C GLU A 618 -43.26 11.01 23.48
N GLN A 619 -42.97 9.82 22.93
CA GLN A 619 -41.64 9.22 22.98
C GLN A 619 -40.60 10.07 22.23
N ILE A 620 -40.88 10.47 20.99
CA ILE A 620 -39.95 11.28 20.17
C ILE A 620 -39.78 12.69 20.75
N ALA A 621 -40.86 13.31 21.23
CA ALA A 621 -40.80 14.67 21.74
C ALA A 621 -40.17 14.76 23.14
N PHE A 622 -40.42 13.82 24.04
CA PHE A 622 -40.10 13.99 25.47
C PHE A 622 -39.12 12.96 26.06
N SER A 623 -38.94 11.77 25.46
CA SER A 623 -38.22 10.68 26.15
C SER A 623 -36.69 10.75 26.07
N SER A 624 -36.11 11.24 24.97
CA SER A 624 -34.67 11.08 24.69
C SER A 624 -33.80 12.24 25.16
N ALA A 625 -34.29 13.48 25.07
CA ALA A 625 -33.53 14.70 25.36
C ALA A 625 -33.86 15.32 26.74
N GLY A 626 -34.95 14.89 27.35
CA GLY A 626 -35.48 15.47 28.59
C GLY A 626 -35.96 16.91 28.41
N SER A 627 -35.77 17.73 29.44
CA SER A 627 -36.19 19.14 29.43
C SER A 627 -35.14 20.05 28.81
N ILE A 628 -35.57 21.01 27.98
CA ILE A 628 -34.71 22.06 27.40
C ILE A 628 -34.04 22.92 28.48
N CYS A 629 -34.64 23.01 29.67
CA CYS A 629 -34.06 23.64 30.86
C CYS A 629 -32.77 22.98 31.34
N ASN A 630 -32.42 21.81 30.81
CA ASN A 630 -31.23 21.04 31.13
C ASN A 630 -30.48 20.59 29.86
N CYS A 631 -30.53 21.35 28.77
CA CYS A 631 -29.95 20.95 27.47
C CYS A 631 -28.42 20.95 27.41
N GLY A 632 -27.73 21.54 28.38
CA GLY A 632 -26.27 21.64 28.44
C GLY A 632 -25.68 22.95 27.94
N ILE A 633 -26.49 23.85 27.36
CA ILE A 633 -26.09 25.19 26.92
C ILE A 633 -26.57 26.21 27.97
N ASN A 634 -25.65 26.87 28.67
CA ASN A 634 -25.98 27.69 29.85
C ASN A 634 -26.97 28.81 29.56
N GLU A 635 -26.75 29.55 28.48
CA GLU A 635 -27.55 30.69 28.05
C GLU A 635 -28.99 30.26 27.71
N VAL A 636 -29.13 29.13 27.01
CA VAL A 636 -30.42 28.51 26.68
C VAL A 636 -31.13 28.02 27.93
N GLU A 637 -30.43 27.31 28.82
CA GLU A 637 -31.02 26.79 30.07
C GLU A 637 -31.52 27.89 30.99
N GLN A 638 -30.75 28.98 31.15
CA GLN A 638 -31.15 30.13 31.97
C GLN A 638 -32.44 30.75 31.45
N LYS A 639 -32.52 31.01 30.14
CA LYS A 639 -33.72 31.57 29.52
C LYS A 639 -34.90 30.60 29.56
N ALA A 640 -34.67 29.32 29.27
CA ALA A 640 -35.70 28.29 29.33
C ALA A 640 -36.32 28.16 30.74
N ARG A 641 -35.51 28.20 31.81
CA ARG A 641 -36.03 28.15 33.20
C ARG A 641 -36.91 29.35 33.53
N LEU A 642 -36.46 30.55 33.18
CA LEU A 642 -37.26 31.76 33.39
C LEU A 642 -38.58 31.72 32.61
N LEU A 643 -38.55 31.24 31.37
CA LEU A 643 -39.75 31.06 30.55
C LEU A 643 -40.70 30.02 31.14
N ARG A 644 -40.16 28.89 31.61
CA ARG A 644 -40.95 27.84 32.26
C ARG A 644 -41.70 28.36 33.48
N ASP A 645 -41.06 29.19 34.30
CA ASP A 645 -41.70 29.81 35.46
C ASP A 645 -42.81 30.79 35.06
N LYS A 646 -42.61 31.57 33.98
CA LYS A 646 -43.66 32.46 33.45
C LYS A 646 -44.83 31.69 32.85
N LEU A 647 -44.58 30.58 32.14
CA LEU A 647 -45.60 29.74 31.52
C LEU A 647 -46.51 29.05 32.54
N ARG A 648 -46.05 28.87 33.78
CA ARG A 648 -46.90 28.43 34.91
C ARG A 648 -47.91 29.48 35.36
N THR A 649 -47.77 30.73 34.91
CA THR A 649 -48.71 31.82 35.21
C THR A 649 -49.79 31.90 34.12
N PRO A 650 -51.08 31.63 34.43
CA PRO A 650 -52.14 31.59 33.43
C PRO A 650 -52.34 32.91 32.65
N SER A 651 -52.07 34.06 33.28
CA SER A 651 -52.18 35.37 32.64
C SER A 651 -51.12 35.58 31.53
N TYR A 652 -49.92 35.04 31.70
CA TYR A 652 -48.85 35.12 30.70
C TYR A 652 -49.25 34.34 29.45
N VAL A 653 -49.63 33.07 29.60
CA VAL A 653 -50.04 32.19 28.50
C VAL A 653 -51.21 32.80 27.74
N LYS A 654 -52.26 33.25 28.45
CA LYS A 654 -53.44 33.86 27.83
C LYS A 654 -53.09 35.13 27.03
N THR A 655 -52.19 35.95 27.55
CA THR A 655 -51.76 37.18 26.87
C THR A 655 -50.96 36.86 25.61
N PHE A 656 -50.00 35.95 25.70
CA PHE A 656 -49.20 35.53 24.55
C PHE A 656 -50.06 34.92 23.44
N SER A 657 -50.95 33.99 23.79
CA SER A 657 -51.87 33.37 22.83
C SER A 657 -52.75 34.39 22.13
N THR A 658 -53.27 35.39 22.86
CA THR A 658 -54.13 36.43 22.28
C THR A 658 -53.38 37.34 21.32
N LEU A 659 -52.11 37.64 21.62
CA LEU A 659 -51.31 38.58 20.83
C LEU A 659 -50.69 37.95 19.58
N PHE A 660 -50.22 36.69 19.69
CA PHE A 660 -49.30 36.13 18.69
C PHE A 660 -49.76 34.83 18.05
N LEU A 661 -50.66 34.05 18.66
CA LEU A 661 -51.06 32.74 18.15
C LEU A 661 -52.38 32.80 17.36
N PRO A 662 -52.48 32.11 16.20
CA PRO A 662 -53.77 31.81 15.56
C PRO A 662 -54.72 31.06 16.50
N LYS A 663 -56.04 31.12 16.23
CA LYS A 663 -57.09 30.53 17.09
C LYS A 663 -56.97 29.01 17.34
N ASP A 664 -56.14 28.32 16.56
CA ASP A 664 -55.96 26.86 16.60
C ASP A 664 -54.46 26.44 16.68
N ALA A 665 -53.55 27.37 17.01
CA ALA A 665 -52.13 27.06 17.13
C ALA A 665 -51.76 26.57 18.55
N MET A 666 -50.92 25.54 18.63
CA MET A 666 -50.45 24.95 19.90
C MET A 666 -51.61 24.52 20.82
N ILE A 667 -52.66 23.90 20.25
CA ILE A 667 -53.80 23.37 21.02
C ILE A 667 -53.28 22.36 22.05
N ARG A 668 -53.92 22.32 23.23
CA ARG A 668 -53.64 21.28 24.23
C ARG A 668 -53.86 19.89 23.63
N HIS A 669 -52.77 19.21 23.32
CA HIS A 669 -52.73 17.79 23.01
C HIS A 669 -53.46 16.99 24.11
N PRO A 670 -54.49 16.20 23.76
CA PRO A 670 -55.39 15.59 24.74
C PRO A 670 -54.74 14.49 25.60
N PHE A 671 -53.54 14.05 25.24
CA PHE A 671 -52.84 12.97 25.94
C PHE A 671 -51.54 13.41 26.63
N TRP A 672 -51.14 14.67 26.52
CA TRP A 672 -49.97 15.18 27.25
C TRP A 672 -50.40 15.68 28.64
N SER A 673 -49.55 15.43 29.62
CA SER A 673 -49.63 16.02 30.95
C SER A 673 -49.44 17.53 30.92
N ASP A 674 -49.87 18.21 31.99
CA ASP A 674 -49.66 19.65 32.13
C ASP A 674 -48.17 20.05 32.08
N GLU A 675 -47.28 19.20 32.59
CA GLU A 675 -45.83 19.45 32.56
C GLU A 675 -45.23 19.27 31.15
N GLU A 676 -45.74 18.33 30.34
CA GLU A 676 -45.33 18.19 28.93
C GLU A 676 -45.81 19.35 28.08
N HIS A 677 -47.02 19.86 28.34
CA HIS A 677 -47.50 21.11 27.74
C HIS A 677 -46.61 22.28 28.07
N ILE A 678 -46.27 22.45 29.35
CA ILE A 678 -45.36 23.50 29.81
C ILE A 678 -43.99 23.35 29.15
N GLU A 679 -43.44 22.14 29.04
CA GLU A 679 -42.16 21.86 28.37
C GLU A 679 -42.22 22.22 26.88
N MET A 680 -43.27 21.82 26.15
CA MET A 680 -43.43 22.15 24.72
C MET A 680 -43.51 23.67 24.50
N HIS A 681 -44.29 24.36 25.33
CA HIS A 681 -44.33 25.82 25.29
C HIS A 681 -42.99 26.45 25.65
N THR A 682 -42.27 25.88 26.62
CA THR A 682 -40.93 26.37 27.01
C THR A 682 -39.96 26.27 25.85
N ARG A 683 -39.93 25.13 25.14
CA ARG A 683 -39.10 24.94 23.93
C ARG A 683 -39.44 25.96 22.86
N PHE A 684 -40.72 26.10 22.54
CA PHE A 684 -41.18 27.05 21.52
C PHE A 684 -40.79 28.49 21.87
N HIS A 685 -41.07 28.97 23.08
CA HIS A 685 -40.72 30.33 23.49
C HIS A 685 -39.20 30.54 23.53
N THR A 686 -38.44 29.52 23.92
CA THR A 686 -36.97 29.56 23.91
C THR A 686 -36.47 29.69 22.47
N ARG A 687 -37.06 28.97 21.51
CA ARG A 687 -36.76 29.08 20.08
C ARG A 687 -37.03 30.48 19.53
N VAL A 688 -38.13 31.13 19.93
CA VAL A 688 -38.47 32.51 19.50
C VAL A 688 -37.36 33.51 19.88
N ILE A 689 -36.76 33.35 21.05
CA ILE A 689 -35.69 34.22 21.54
C ILE A 689 -34.28 33.67 21.31
N PHE A 690 -34.15 32.55 20.59
CA PHE A 690 -32.88 31.91 20.33
C PHE A 690 -31.94 32.75 19.47
N PRO A 691 -32.39 33.48 18.42
CA PRO A 691 -31.49 34.30 17.61
C PRO A 691 -30.76 35.37 18.44
N GLY A 692 -29.43 35.34 18.41
CA GLY A 692 -28.56 36.23 19.19
C GLY A 692 -28.45 35.87 20.67
N LEU A 693 -28.95 34.71 21.10
CA LEU A 693 -28.90 34.29 22.50
C LEU A 693 -27.50 33.82 22.89
N ILE A 694 -26.76 33.20 21.94
CA ILE A 694 -25.44 32.65 22.20
C ILE A 694 -24.39 33.53 21.52
N ALA A 695 -23.93 34.57 22.23
CA ALA A 695 -23.01 35.58 21.70
C ALA A 695 -21.65 35.03 21.20
N LYS A 696 -21.31 33.78 21.53
CA LYS A 696 -20.07 33.11 21.13
C LYS A 696 -20.16 32.40 19.77
N LEU A 697 -21.36 32.29 19.19
CA LEU A 697 -21.56 31.63 17.90
C LEU A 697 -21.72 32.65 16.79
N GLU A 698 -21.19 32.31 15.61
CA GLU A 698 -21.49 33.06 14.40
C GLU A 698 -22.93 32.81 13.95
N LYS A 699 -23.50 33.73 13.16
CA LYS A 699 -24.89 33.63 12.70
C LYS A 699 -25.20 32.32 11.96
N GLU A 700 -24.23 31.80 11.21
CA GLU A 700 -24.38 30.52 10.50
C GLU A 700 -24.36 29.32 11.47
N GLU A 701 -23.46 29.32 12.45
CA GLU A 701 -23.39 28.27 13.49
C GLU A 701 -24.65 28.27 14.36
N GLU A 702 -25.15 29.45 14.74
CA GLU A 702 -26.39 29.61 15.50
C GLU A 702 -27.60 29.13 14.70
N GLY A 703 -27.64 29.39 13.39
CA GLY A 703 -28.69 28.87 12.50
C GLY A 703 -28.69 27.34 12.40
N LYS A 704 -27.53 26.72 12.18
CA LYS A 704 -27.40 25.24 12.16
C LYS A 704 -27.75 24.63 13.52
N LEU A 705 -27.39 25.30 14.61
CA LEU A 705 -27.73 24.87 15.96
C LEU A 705 -29.23 24.99 16.25
N ASP A 706 -29.95 26.02 15.76
CA ASP A 706 -31.42 26.10 15.88
C ASP A 706 -32.10 24.88 15.25
N GLU A 707 -31.69 24.53 14.04
CA GLU A 707 -32.25 23.39 13.30
C GLU A 707 -32.01 22.07 14.04
N VAL A 708 -30.79 21.84 14.52
CA VAL A 708 -30.45 20.61 15.24
C VAL A 708 -31.10 20.59 16.63
N LEU A 709 -31.05 21.70 17.37
CA LEU A 709 -31.52 21.77 18.74
C LEU A 709 -33.05 21.72 18.82
N PHE A 710 -33.77 22.48 17.99
CA PHE A 710 -35.24 22.58 18.07
C PHE A 710 -35.99 21.82 16.98
N GLY A 711 -35.30 21.37 15.93
CA GLY A 711 -35.86 20.47 14.92
C GLY A 711 -35.65 18.98 15.25
N ILE A 712 -34.56 18.64 15.94
CA ILE A 712 -34.17 17.23 16.18
C ILE A 712 -34.10 16.89 17.67
N ALA A 713 -33.24 17.58 18.46
CA ALA A 713 -33.02 17.20 19.85
C ALA A 713 -34.23 17.50 20.75
N TYR A 714 -34.78 18.71 20.64
CA TYR A 714 -35.93 19.21 21.39
C TYR A 714 -37.00 19.67 20.40
N PRO A 715 -37.63 18.74 19.66
CA PRO A 715 -38.55 19.10 18.58
C PRO A 715 -39.68 19.98 19.10
N CYS A 716 -39.93 21.08 18.40
CA CYS A 716 -41.05 21.99 18.65
C CYS A 716 -41.55 22.60 17.32
N PRO A 717 -42.75 23.19 17.30
CA PRO A 717 -43.32 23.75 16.08
C PRO A 717 -42.40 24.79 15.43
N SER A 718 -42.36 24.79 14.09
CA SER A 718 -41.64 25.81 13.34
C SER A 718 -42.24 27.20 13.57
N LEU A 719 -41.38 28.20 13.77
CA LEU A 719 -41.80 29.59 13.92
C LEU A 719 -42.53 30.11 12.68
N SER A 720 -42.10 29.68 11.49
CA SER A 720 -42.74 30.07 10.23
C SER A 720 -44.15 29.50 10.09
N TYR A 721 -44.36 28.26 10.57
CA TYR A 721 -45.66 27.61 10.60
C TYR A 721 -46.62 28.31 11.57
N VAL A 722 -46.15 28.64 12.77
CA VAL A 722 -47.01 29.22 13.82
C VAL A 722 -47.32 30.70 13.60
N PHE A 723 -46.34 31.52 13.19
CA PHE A 723 -46.53 32.96 13.06
C PHE A 723 -46.87 33.41 11.63
N GLY A 724 -46.57 32.60 10.61
CA GLY A 724 -46.84 32.90 9.20
C GLY A 724 -46.07 34.10 8.62
N SER A 725 -45.28 34.83 9.42
CA SER A 725 -44.45 35.96 8.95
C SER A 725 -43.30 36.25 9.92
N GLU A 726 -42.15 36.64 9.38
CA GLU A 726 -40.94 37.00 10.15
C GLU A 726 -41.16 38.21 11.07
N ARG A 727 -41.98 39.18 10.62
CA ARG A 727 -42.33 40.36 11.42
C ARG A 727 -42.97 39.99 12.76
N LYS A 728 -43.93 39.05 12.76
CA LYS A 728 -44.58 38.58 13.98
C LYS A 728 -43.61 37.84 14.90
N THR A 729 -42.65 37.10 14.36
CA THR A 729 -41.59 36.47 15.14
C THR A 729 -40.74 37.51 15.88
N ILE A 730 -40.38 38.62 15.21
CA ILE A 730 -39.61 39.71 15.82
C ILE A 730 -40.42 40.40 16.93
N GLU A 731 -41.70 40.71 16.68
CA GLU A 731 -42.60 41.31 17.67
C GLU A 731 -42.78 40.40 18.91
N ALA A 732 -42.94 39.08 18.68
CA ALA A 732 -43.02 38.09 19.75
C ALA A 732 -41.71 37.98 20.54
N ASN A 733 -40.55 37.97 19.87
CA ASN A 733 -39.24 37.97 20.52
C ASN A 733 -39.06 39.19 21.44
N GLN A 734 -39.37 40.40 20.94
CA GLN A 734 -39.29 41.63 21.72
C GLN A 734 -40.21 41.59 22.95
N TRP A 735 -41.44 41.11 22.78
CA TRP A 735 -42.39 40.97 23.87
C TRP A 735 -41.93 39.96 24.91
N ILE A 736 -41.49 38.76 24.50
CA ILE A 736 -40.98 37.74 25.43
C ILE A 736 -39.79 38.30 26.22
N ASN A 737 -38.84 38.94 25.53
CA ASN A 737 -37.68 39.54 26.20
C ASN A 737 -38.06 40.67 27.16
N SER A 738 -39.15 41.41 26.92
CA SER A 738 -39.66 42.42 27.87
C SER A 738 -40.25 41.82 29.15
N MET A 739 -40.77 40.58 29.06
CA MET A 739 -41.41 39.88 30.19
C MET A 739 -40.44 39.04 31.03
N VAL A 740 -39.23 38.82 30.51
CA VAL A 740 -38.19 37.93 31.07
C VAL A 740 -36.88 38.69 31.39
N ARG A 741 -36.89 40.02 31.25
CA ARG A 741 -35.95 40.91 31.94
C ARG A 741 -36.33 41.01 33.40
#